data_AF-A0A7C6D552-F1
#
_entry.id   AF-A0A7C6D552-F1
#
_cell.length_a   1.000
_cell.length_b   1.000
_cell.length_c   1.000
_cell.angle_alpha   90.00
_cell.angle_beta   90.00
_cell.angle_gamma   90.00
#
_symmetry.space_group_name_H-M   'P 1'
#
loop_
_entity.id
_entity.type
_entity.pdbx_description
1 polymer ?
#
loop_
_entity_poly.entity_id
_entity_poly.type
_entity_poly.pdbx_seq_one_letter_code
_entity_poly.pdbx_strand_id
1 'polypeptide(L)'
;MRGTLQICLKSDLCVGSGDRMDTVIDTEVCFDPNGLPYLPARRIKGILRENATDLLSAAFCDKYNQGDFECLFGEPGQAFSGALYCDNAYIEDHENYGDYVSQLESVFERHFHRSYLLRDMTSIRRQTAVGDDGVVRPQSLRSVRVINQYLASGEENVFFAAIELAPNVSESTKSLFEDAVAVMRHLGTNRTRGLGEVQVSCRWHSDETYSEKRNSDTALGNEYDSCEMRYILRLLAPLITGEMGGAASDIHDYIPGSMILGCFAGAWLRNHRDVGNHAHEDEQFRDLFLSQSVSFGNAQIVRDGIPYVRIPQNILRSKDKTSIYNGLTASDDPRPEMKYKHPKGYFAGGIIRSDSEIVLPQQKIYQHHSRPDNRAVGHATGKDGSKYFQYKALEKDQVFSGTIRGSRKELNRLQSLIDESGEIHIGRSKSAQYGRARITFEEITVRKAEHLTIQKGQNFAIYIDSDTIPRRSSGQPSSDPRVLLNELFPDQAKKLRIVSTWLSTRVCSGYKSHWRLPLPQYPAIEQSSVLLIQNLSDASISVAKEIVAGLRQSEGYGRISTRDPAEDIPEPDGLKERSNPSDKSKPVVTAERLEFIISKNRVLKNLFVDSVEAVAIEQAREAVAIDQARETKPTPDVSANTLSYIRTGIIRSRKAEDFGKWLSVKKNADSYQRIIHLLFEDARDAHNVSTILSFQQETIVKKSLPDPSLFQCLSDEDIFRVYRAATVARLTALRESIRMENNDKVRQTEVNG
;
A
#
# COMPACT_ATOMS: atom_id res chain seq x y z
N MET A 1 23.60 -7.04 11.41
CA MET A 1 23.11 -8.42 11.61
C MET A 1 21.63 -8.47 11.28
N ARG A 2 21.23 -9.34 10.35
CA ARG A 2 19.82 -9.49 9.94
C ARG A 2 19.20 -10.75 10.55
N GLY A 3 17.92 -10.69 10.87
CA GLY A 3 17.19 -11.81 11.43
C GLY A 3 15.70 -11.77 11.09
N THR A 4 14.98 -12.79 11.58
CA THR A 4 13.53 -12.90 11.44
C THR A 4 12.91 -13.23 12.78
N LEU A 5 11.89 -12.45 13.16
CA LEU A 5 10.98 -12.80 14.25
C LEU A 5 9.85 -13.67 13.70
N GLN A 6 9.62 -14.81 14.32
CA GLN A 6 8.46 -15.67 14.08
C GLN A 6 7.48 -15.51 15.24
N ILE A 7 6.27 -15.05 14.94
CA ILE A 7 5.19 -14.76 15.89
C ILE A 7 4.05 -15.75 15.64
N CYS A 8 3.92 -16.74 16.52
CA CYS A 8 2.85 -17.73 16.48
C CYS A 8 1.70 -17.30 17.40
N LEU A 9 0.47 -17.30 16.88
CA LEU A 9 -0.72 -16.99 17.66
C LEU A 9 -1.12 -18.19 18.53
N LYS A 10 -1.26 -17.97 19.84
CA LYS A 10 -1.75 -18.95 20.82
C LYS A 10 -3.16 -18.62 21.34
N SER A 11 -3.67 -17.45 20.99
CA SER A 11 -5.09 -17.13 21.03
C SER A 11 -5.44 -16.11 19.94
N ASP A 12 -6.74 -15.92 19.68
CA ASP A 12 -7.20 -14.94 18.71
C ASP A 12 -6.64 -13.55 19.00
N LEU A 13 -6.19 -12.85 17.96
CA LEU A 13 -5.43 -11.61 18.10
C LEU A 13 -6.20 -10.42 17.55
N CYS A 14 -6.45 -9.41 18.40
CA CYS A 14 -6.95 -8.12 17.96
C CYS A 14 -5.81 -7.10 17.90
N VAL A 15 -5.31 -6.84 16.69
CA VAL A 15 -4.33 -5.79 16.42
C VAL A 15 -5.08 -4.66 15.70
N GLY A 16 -5.78 -3.84 16.50
CA GLY A 16 -6.78 -2.89 16.00
C GLY A 16 -6.21 -1.81 15.08
N SER A 17 -6.68 -1.67 13.83
CA SER A 17 -6.23 -0.67 12.85
C SER A 17 -6.54 0.77 13.26
N GLY A 18 -7.53 0.96 14.14
CA GLY A 18 -8.09 2.26 14.51
C GLY A 18 -9.18 2.73 13.55
N ASP A 19 -9.31 2.10 12.37
CA ASP A 19 -10.36 2.41 11.42
C ASP A 19 -11.68 1.71 11.78
N ARG A 20 -12.79 2.41 11.55
CA ARG A 20 -14.14 1.83 11.48
C ARG A 20 -14.54 1.79 10.01
N MET A 21 -14.21 0.70 9.32
CA MET A 21 -14.57 0.54 7.90
C MET A 21 -16.02 0.10 7.71
N ASP A 22 -16.60 -0.60 8.68
CA ASP A 22 -17.96 -1.12 8.65
C ASP A 22 -18.78 -0.48 9.79
N THR A 23 -20.02 -0.10 9.51
CA THR A 23 -20.95 0.41 10.55
C THR A 23 -21.25 -0.64 11.61
N VAL A 24 -21.02 -1.92 11.30
CA VAL A 24 -21.28 -3.07 12.18
C VAL A 24 -20.08 -3.45 13.05
N ILE A 25 -18.86 -3.01 12.69
CA ILE A 25 -17.60 -3.41 13.37
C ILE A 25 -16.95 -2.21 14.05
N ASP A 26 -16.91 -2.22 15.38
CA ASP A 26 -16.35 -1.12 16.19
C ASP A 26 -14.81 -1.08 16.17
N THR A 27 -14.17 -2.25 16.13
CA THR A 27 -12.70 -2.40 16.10
C THR A 27 -12.30 -3.37 15.00
N GLU A 28 -11.56 -2.87 14.02
CA GLU A 28 -11.11 -3.63 12.86
C GLU A 28 -9.62 -4.03 12.99
N VAL A 29 -9.19 -5.14 12.38
CA VAL A 29 -7.77 -5.55 12.36
C VAL A 29 -6.98 -4.83 11.27
N CYS A 30 -5.64 -4.81 11.38
CA CYS A 30 -4.79 -4.34 10.28
C CYS A 30 -4.74 -5.37 9.14
N PHE A 31 -5.09 -4.97 7.93
CA PHE A 31 -4.94 -5.76 6.71
C PHE A 31 -4.42 -4.90 5.53
N ASP A 32 -3.76 -5.56 4.59
CA ASP A 32 -3.20 -4.93 3.39
C ASP A 32 -4.26 -4.72 2.29
N PRO A 33 -3.94 -4.07 1.16
CA PRO A 33 -4.89 -3.87 0.06
C PRO A 33 -5.48 -5.16 -0.55
N ASN A 34 -4.83 -6.31 -0.35
CA ASN A 34 -5.30 -7.62 -0.82
C ASN A 34 -6.24 -8.31 0.20
N GLY A 35 -6.40 -7.74 1.40
CA GLY A 35 -7.25 -8.27 2.46
C GLY A 35 -6.52 -9.23 3.41
N LEU A 36 -5.19 -9.32 3.33
CA LEU A 36 -4.39 -10.14 4.25
C LEU A 36 -4.11 -9.39 5.55
N PRO A 37 -4.41 -9.98 6.72
CA PRO A 37 -3.98 -9.42 7.99
C PRO A 37 -2.46 -9.30 8.09
N TYR A 38 -1.98 -8.27 8.78
CA TYR A 38 -0.57 -8.10 9.11
C TYR A 38 -0.40 -7.48 10.50
N LEU A 39 0.77 -7.67 11.12
CA LEU A 39 1.08 -7.13 12.44
C LEU A 39 2.00 -5.91 12.29
N PRO A 40 1.55 -4.69 12.64
CA PRO A 40 2.36 -3.49 12.48
C PRO A 40 3.64 -3.51 13.32
N ALA A 41 4.77 -3.18 12.70
CA ALA A 41 6.09 -3.20 13.32
C ALA A 41 6.18 -2.32 14.58
N ARG A 42 5.53 -1.14 14.56
CA ARG A 42 5.50 -0.24 15.72
C ARG A 42 4.86 -0.89 16.94
N ARG A 43 3.88 -1.78 16.74
CA ARG A 43 3.22 -2.49 17.84
C ARG A 43 4.14 -3.58 18.39
N ILE A 44 4.78 -4.34 17.50
CA ILE A 44 5.77 -5.35 17.87
C ILE A 44 6.91 -4.69 18.66
N LYS A 45 7.54 -3.65 18.10
CA LYS A 45 8.62 -2.91 18.72
C LYS A 45 8.21 -2.23 20.02
N GLY A 46 6.96 -1.75 20.11
CA GLY A 46 6.38 -1.23 21.35
C GLY A 46 6.37 -2.28 22.47
N ILE A 47 5.94 -3.51 22.17
CA ILE A 47 5.93 -4.59 23.16
C ILE A 47 7.34 -5.07 23.50
N LEU A 48 8.24 -5.16 22.52
CA LEU A 48 9.65 -5.45 22.80
C LEU A 48 10.27 -4.42 23.75
N ARG A 49 9.93 -3.13 23.57
CA ARG A 49 10.37 -2.06 24.47
C ARG A 49 9.75 -2.20 25.87
N GLU A 50 8.47 -2.54 25.97
CA GLU A 50 7.78 -2.80 27.25
C GLU A 50 8.47 -3.94 28.01
N ASN A 51 8.70 -5.07 27.33
CA ASN A 51 9.38 -6.24 27.89
C ASN A 51 10.82 -5.93 28.33
N ALA A 52 11.58 -5.23 27.50
CA ALA A 52 12.95 -4.81 27.84
C ALA A 52 12.97 -3.88 29.07
N THR A 53 11.95 -3.03 29.22
CA THR A 53 11.80 -2.19 30.42
C THR A 53 11.54 -3.05 31.66
N ASP A 54 10.66 -4.05 31.57
CA ASP A 54 10.40 -4.97 32.67
C ASP A 54 11.66 -5.73 33.08
N LEU A 55 12.42 -6.21 32.10
CA LEU A 55 13.69 -6.89 32.29
C LEU A 55 14.75 -6.02 33.00
N LEU A 56 14.82 -4.72 32.68
CA LEU A 56 15.73 -3.77 33.36
C LEU A 56 15.28 -3.43 34.78
N SER A 57 13.96 -3.38 35.01
CA SER A 57 13.41 -3.09 36.33
C SER A 57 13.48 -4.28 37.30
N ALA A 58 13.78 -5.48 36.80
CA ALA A 58 13.94 -6.67 37.61
C ALA A 58 15.19 -6.52 38.49
N ALA A 59 14.98 -6.42 39.81
CA ALA A 59 15.98 -6.07 40.82
C ALA A 59 17.22 -6.98 40.94
N PHE A 60 17.35 -8.00 40.09
CA PHE A 60 18.41 -9.01 40.12
C PHE A 60 19.12 -9.21 38.77
N CYS A 61 18.92 -8.32 37.80
CA CYS A 61 19.52 -8.47 36.47
C CYS A 61 20.68 -7.50 36.24
N ASP A 62 21.92 -7.99 36.37
CA ASP A 62 23.15 -7.26 35.99
C ASP A 62 23.56 -7.50 34.52
N LYS A 63 22.73 -8.22 33.76
CA LYS A 63 23.05 -8.69 32.39
C LYS A 63 23.09 -7.55 31.36
N TYR A 64 22.33 -6.48 31.60
CA TYR A 64 22.20 -5.32 30.72
C TYR A 64 21.87 -4.08 31.54
N ASN A 65 22.21 -2.92 30.99
CA ASN A 65 22.03 -1.62 31.64
C ASN A 65 21.17 -0.65 30.81
N GLN A 66 20.95 0.54 31.36
CA GLN A 66 20.17 1.59 30.71
C GLN A 66 20.77 2.02 29.35
N GLY A 67 22.10 2.01 29.21
CA GLY A 67 22.78 2.29 27.95
C GLY A 67 22.51 1.24 26.87
N ASP A 68 22.37 -0.04 27.25
CA ASP A 68 21.97 -1.10 26.30
C ASP A 68 20.54 -0.87 25.78
N PHE A 69 19.63 -0.46 26.66
CA PHE A 69 18.25 -0.11 26.30
C PHE A 69 18.17 1.07 25.32
N GLU A 70 18.91 2.13 25.64
CA GLU A 70 18.98 3.34 24.82
C GLU A 70 19.66 3.06 23.49
N CYS A 71 20.69 2.22 23.46
CA CYS A 71 21.29 1.71 22.25
C CYS A 71 20.25 0.99 21.39
N LEU A 72 19.46 0.08 21.97
CA LEU A 72 18.51 -0.76 21.22
C LEU A 72 17.30 0.01 20.69
N PHE A 73 16.63 0.78 21.55
CA PHE A 73 15.36 1.44 21.22
C PHE A 73 15.49 2.93 20.89
N GLY A 74 16.62 3.54 21.23
CA GLY A 74 16.85 4.98 21.11
C GLY A 74 16.20 5.76 22.25
N GLU A 75 16.76 6.93 22.53
CA GLU A 75 16.18 7.89 23.45
C GLU A 75 15.18 8.81 22.74
N PRO A 76 14.02 9.09 23.37
CA PRO A 76 13.11 10.12 22.88
C PRO A 76 13.82 11.46 22.70
N GLY A 77 13.80 11.98 21.47
CA GLY A 77 14.36 13.28 21.12
C GLY A 77 15.79 13.26 20.58
N GLN A 78 16.55 12.16 20.66
CA GLN A 78 17.90 12.10 20.07
C GLN A 78 17.89 12.12 18.53
N ALA A 79 19.00 12.60 17.95
CA ALA A 79 19.16 12.72 16.50
C ALA A 79 19.28 11.36 15.78
N PHE A 80 19.67 10.31 16.52
CA PHE A 80 19.87 8.96 16.01
C PHE A 80 18.76 8.02 16.51
N SER A 81 18.26 7.16 15.63
CA SER A 81 17.36 6.08 16.03
C SER A 81 18.12 4.97 16.73
N GLY A 82 17.45 4.24 17.64
CA GLY A 82 18.01 3.01 18.22
C GLY A 82 18.44 1.98 17.16
N ALA A 83 19.35 1.10 17.56
CA ALA A 83 20.02 0.10 16.74
C ALA A 83 19.07 -0.95 16.15
N LEU A 84 17.88 -1.15 16.75
CA LEU A 84 16.88 -2.09 16.27
C LEU A 84 16.02 -1.48 15.16
N TYR A 85 16.01 -2.12 14.01
CA TYR A 85 14.97 -2.00 13.01
C TYR A 85 14.04 -3.23 13.06
N CYS A 86 12.74 -2.99 12.88
CA CYS A 86 11.72 -4.04 12.81
C CYS A 86 10.73 -3.66 11.71
N ASP A 87 10.47 -4.60 10.81
CA ASP A 87 9.46 -4.48 9.78
C ASP A 87 8.10 -5.02 10.26
N ASN A 88 7.03 -4.76 9.51
CA ASN A 88 5.73 -5.35 9.77
C ASN A 88 5.84 -6.88 9.68
N ALA A 89 5.08 -7.59 10.49
CA ALA A 89 5.00 -9.04 10.37
C ALA A 89 3.90 -9.44 9.39
N TYR A 90 4.23 -10.30 8.44
CA TYR A 90 3.32 -10.83 7.44
C TYR A 90 3.32 -12.37 7.47
N ILE A 91 2.36 -13.00 6.83
CA ILE A 91 2.41 -14.44 6.61
C ILE A 91 3.56 -14.82 5.66
N GLU A 92 3.88 -16.10 5.60
CA GLU A 92 4.88 -16.63 4.65
C GLU A 92 4.51 -16.31 3.20
N ASP A 93 5.52 -16.01 2.38
CA ASP A 93 5.39 -15.68 0.95
C ASP A 93 4.49 -14.46 0.64
N HIS A 94 4.35 -13.53 1.59
CA HIS A 94 3.51 -12.33 1.45
C HIS A 94 3.85 -11.46 0.23
N GLU A 95 5.14 -11.36 -0.13
CA GLU A 95 5.61 -10.52 -1.24
C GLU A 95 5.03 -10.95 -2.60
N ASN A 96 4.82 -12.25 -2.80
CA ASN A 96 4.25 -12.79 -4.04
C ASN A 96 2.71 -12.91 -3.99
N TYR A 97 2.11 -12.68 -2.82
CA TYR A 97 0.70 -12.95 -2.59
C TYR A 97 -0.23 -12.10 -3.46
N GLY A 98 0.13 -10.85 -3.72
CA GLY A 98 -0.63 -9.96 -4.60
C GLY A 98 -0.69 -10.47 -6.05
N ASP A 99 0.39 -11.06 -6.55
CA ASP A 99 0.42 -11.68 -7.88
C ASP A 99 -0.51 -12.91 -7.92
N TYR A 100 -0.41 -13.79 -6.92
CA TYR A 100 -1.26 -14.97 -6.82
C TYR A 100 -2.76 -14.63 -6.79
N VAL A 101 -3.14 -13.65 -5.95
CA VAL A 101 -4.52 -13.14 -5.83
C VAL A 101 -5.00 -12.57 -7.16
N SER A 102 -4.17 -11.78 -7.85
CA SER A 102 -4.52 -11.17 -9.13
C SER A 102 -4.73 -12.23 -10.23
N GLN A 103 -3.93 -13.30 -10.22
CA GLN A 103 -4.06 -14.41 -11.16
C GLN A 103 -5.36 -15.21 -10.91
N LEU A 104 -5.67 -15.52 -9.65
CA LEU A 104 -6.93 -16.17 -9.29
C LEU A 104 -8.15 -15.31 -9.65
N GLU A 105 -8.09 -14.00 -9.38
CA GLU A 105 -9.13 -13.04 -9.76
C GLU A 105 -9.34 -12.98 -11.27
N SER A 106 -8.27 -13.07 -12.06
CA SER A 106 -8.37 -13.06 -13.52
C SER A 106 -9.10 -14.29 -14.09
N VAL A 107 -8.95 -15.45 -13.44
CA VAL A 107 -9.52 -16.75 -13.85
C VAL A 107 -10.97 -16.89 -13.42
N PHE A 108 -11.30 -16.53 -12.18
CA PHE A 108 -12.64 -16.73 -11.62
C PHE A 108 -13.56 -15.51 -11.80
N GLU A 109 -13.00 -14.35 -12.15
CA GLU A 109 -13.72 -13.11 -12.45
C GLU A 109 -14.74 -12.75 -11.36
N ARG A 110 -16.04 -12.69 -11.69
CA ARG A 110 -17.12 -12.35 -10.75
C ARG A 110 -17.31 -13.35 -9.60
N HIS A 111 -16.76 -14.56 -9.72
CA HIS A 111 -16.82 -15.59 -8.68
C HIS A 111 -15.68 -15.45 -7.67
N PHE A 112 -14.76 -14.49 -7.89
CA PHE A 112 -13.70 -14.16 -6.97
C PHE A 112 -14.08 -12.96 -6.10
N HIS A 113 -13.88 -13.08 -4.79
CA HIS A 113 -14.06 -11.94 -3.89
C HIS A 113 -12.97 -11.89 -2.83
N ARG A 114 -12.21 -10.78 -2.77
CA ARG A 114 -11.08 -10.61 -1.84
C ARG A 114 -11.50 -10.71 -0.36
N SER A 115 -12.77 -10.49 -0.03
CA SER A 115 -13.26 -10.66 1.35
C SER A 115 -13.18 -12.12 1.85
N TYR A 116 -13.05 -13.11 0.97
CA TYR A 116 -12.84 -14.51 1.38
C TYR A 116 -11.51 -14.70 2.10
N LEU A 117 -10.44 -14.01 1.66
CA LEU A 117 -9.13 -14.01 2.34
C LEU A 117 -9.24 -13.52 3.77
N LEU A 118 -9.89 -12.37 3.96
CA LEU A 118 -10.06 -11.79 5.28
C LEU A 118 -10.93 -12.69 6.16
N ARG A 119 -11.99 -13.31 5.61
CA ARG A 119 -12.88 -14.22 6.34
C ARG A 119 -12.16 -15.49 6.83
N ASP A 120 -11.26 -16.05 6.04
CA ASP A 120 -10.57 -17.29 6.42
C ASP A 120 -9.63 -17.07 7.61
N MET A 121 -9.00 -15.90 7.66
CA MET A 121 -8.02 -15.55 8.69
C MET A 121 -8.61 -14.78 9.88
N THR A 122 -9.89 -14.39 9.83
CA THR A 122 -10.50 -13.55 10.88
C THR A 122 -11.88 -14.01 11.29
N SER A 123 -12.28 -13.62 12.50
CA SER A 123 -13.65 -13.79 13.00
C SER A 123 -14.14 -12.50 13.68
N ILE A 124 -15.46 -12.36 13.80
CA ILE A 124 -16.07 -11.20 14.48
C ILE A 124 -16.54 -11.67 15.86
N ARG A 125 -15.96 -11.10 16.92
CA ARG A 125 -16.40 -11.29 18.30
C ARG A 125 -17.29 -10.13 18.72
N ARG A 126 -18.39 -10.42 19.42
CA ARG A 126 -19.30 -9.40 19.96
C ARG A 126 -19.24 -9.39 21.48
N GLN A 127 -19.21 -8.21 22.07
CA GLN A 127 -19.16 -8.00 23.52
C GLN A 127 -20.17 -6.95 23.94
N THR A 128 -20.80 -7.12 25.09
CA THR A 128 -21.75 -6.18 25.68
C THR A 128 -21.33 -5.90 27.12
N ALA A 129 -21.46 -4.67 27.57
CA ALA A 129 -21.18 -4.35 28.98
C ALA A 129 -22.36 -4.84 29.83
N VAL A 130 -22.06 -5.57 30.90
CA VAL A 130 -23.05 -6.01 31.90
C VAL A 130 -22.87 -5.14 33.14
N GLY A 131 -23.96 -4.61 33.68
CA GLY A 131 -23.96 -3.88 34.95
C GLY A 131 -23.73 -4.80 36.13
N ASP A 132 -23.46 -4.20 37.30
CA ASP A 132 -23.27 -4.96 38.54
C ASP A 132 -24.56 -5.69 38.99
N ASP A 133 -25.70 -5.29 38.43
CA ASP A 133 -27.02 -5.91 38.53
C ASP A 133 -27.22 -7.12 37.59
N GLY A 134 -26.21 -7.47 36.78
CA GLY A 134 -26.31 -8.53 35.78
C GLY A 134 -27.08 -8.13 34.52
N VAL A 135 -27.52 -6.87 34.40
CA VAL A 135 -28.29 -6.39 33.25
C VAL A 135 -27.37 -5.83 32.18
N VAL A 136 -27.61 -6.19 30.91
CA VAL A 136 -26.86 -5.64 29.78
C VAL A 136 -27.11 -4.14 29.68
N ARG A 137 -26.04 -3.34 29.72
CA ARG A 137 -26.14 -1.89 29.56
C ARG A 137 -26.63 -1.55 28.15
N PRO A 138 -27.66 -0.69 28.00
CA PRO A 138 -28.15 -0.26 26.70
C PRO A 138 -27.03 0.32 25.82
N GLN A 139 -27.05 0.03 24.52
CA GLN A 139 -26.10 0.54 23.52
C GLN A 139 -24.61 0.20 23.77
N SER A 140 -24.33 -0.85 24.56
CA SER A 140 -22.96 -1.27 24.88
C SER A 140 -22.39 -2.37 23.98
N LEU A 141 -23.15 -2.84 22.99
CA LEU A 141 -22.68 -3.85 22.04
C LEU A 141 -21.51 -3.30 21.24
N ARG A 142 -20.38 -4.01 21.30
CA ARG A 142 -19.17 -3.74 20.55
C ARG A 142 -18.78 -4.97 19.76
N SER A 143 -18.58 -4.80 18.46
CA SER A 143 -18.06 -5.83 17.56
C SER A 143 -16.58 -5.61 17.31
N VAL A 144 -15.77 -6.64 17.49
CA VAL A 144 -14.32 -6.61 17.30
C VAL A 144 -13.94 -7.72 16.32
N ARG A 145 -13.30 -7.37 15.21
CA ARG A 145 -12.66 -8.38 14.37
C ARG A 145 -11.36 -8.83 15.02
N VAL A 146 -11.11 -10.13 15.00
CA VAL A 146 -9.89 -10.76 15.51
C VAL A 146 -9.28 -11.62 14.43
N ILE A 147 -7.96 -11.69 14.39
CA ILE A 147 -7.21 -12.68 13.61
C ILE A 147 -7.32 -14.00 14.35
N ASN A 148 -7.74 -15.05 13.66
CA ASN A 148 -7.96 -16.36 14.25
C ASN A 148 -6.62 -16.97 14.69
N GLN A 149 -6.59 -17.58 15.87
CA GLN A 149 -5.46 -18.38 16.36
C GLN A 149 -5.10 -19.48 15.37
N TYR A 150 -6.13 -20.17 14.87
CA TYR A 150 -6.00 -21.26 13.92
C TYR A 150 -6.51 -20.82 12.56
N LEU A 151 -5.81 -21.24 11.51
CA LEU A 151 -6.36 -21.24 10.17
C LEU A 151 -7.53 -22.24 10.10
N ALA A 152 -8.36 -22.16 9.06
CA ALA A 152 -9.44 -23.14 8.85
C ALA A 152 -8.92 -24.59 8.75
N SER A 153 -7.63 -24.78 8.45
CA SER A 153 -6.95 -26.08 8.45
C SER A 153 -6.71 -26.68 9.83
N GLY A 154 -6.83 -25.90 10.91
CA GLY A 154 -6.47 -26.30 12.27
C GLY A 154 -5.02 -26.05 12.66
N GLU A 155 -4.19 -25.53 11.75
CA GLU A 155 -2.81 -25.11 12.06
C GLU A 155 -2.77 -23.74 12.73
N GLU A 156 -1.76 -23.52 13.58
CA GLU A 156 -1.56 -22.21 14.23
C GLU A 156 -1.18 -21.15 13.20
N ASN A 157 -1.69 -19.94 13.39
CA ASN A 157 -1.41 -18.80 12.52
C ASN A 157 -0.07 -18.17 12.90
N VAL A 158 0.83 -18.02 11.91
CA VAL A 158 2.22 -17.59 12.13
C VAL A 158 2.55 -16.39 11.24
N PHE A 159 3.17 -15.37 11.84
CA PHE A 159 3.62 -14.16 11.16
C PHE A 159 5.13 -13.99 11.30
N PHE A 160 5.77 -13.46 10.27
CA PHE A 160 7.20 -13.26 10.17
C PHE A 160 7.52 -11.77 9.98
N ALA A 161 8.35 -11.21 10.85
CA ALA A 161 8.87 -9.85 10.71
C ALA A 161 10.38 -9.88 10.48
N ALA A 162 10.84 -9.18 9.46
CA ALA A 162 12.27 -8.92 9.28
C ALA A 162 12.77 -7.96 10.38
N ILE A 163 13.95 -8.26 10.92
CA ILE A 163 14.63 -7.42 11.91
C ILE A 163 16.07 -7.19 11.51
N GLU A 164 16.61 -6.05 11.91
CA GLU A 164 18.01 -5.73 11.73
C GLU A 164 18.55 -5.08 13.01
N LEU A 165 19.71 -5.54 13.46
CA LEU A 165 20.53 -4.84 14.42
C LEU A 165 21.70 -4.17 13.70
N ALA A 166 21.89 -2.89 13.99
CA ALA A 166 22.99 -2.09 13.47
C ALA A 166 24.35 -2.79 13.67
N PRO A 167 25.36 -2.54 12.83
CA PRO A 167 26.69 -3.09 13.06
C PRO A 167 27.28 -2.62 14.41
N ASN A 168 28.11 -3.48 15.03
CA ASN A 168 28.85 -3.23 16.27
C ASN A 168 27.99 -3.01 17.53
N VAL A 169 26.81 -3.63 17.61
CA VAL A 169 26.05 -3.69 18.87
C VAL A 169 26.80 -4.56 19.89
N SER A 170 26.81 -4.18 21.17
CA SER A 170 27.39 -5.01 22.24
C SER A 170 26.61 -6.32 22.43
N GLU A 171 27.27 -7.36 22.93
CA GLU A 171 26.59 -8.65 23.22
C GLU A 171 25.52 -8.48 24.31
N SER A 172 25.71 -7.57 25.27
CA SER A 172 24.70 -7.23 26.28
C SER A 172 23.43 -6.62 25.66
N THR A 173 23.58 -5.70 24.70
CA THR A 173 22.44 -5.10 23.99
C THR A 173 21.73 -6.13 23.11
N LYS A 174 22.49 -6.99 22.41
CA LYS A 174 21.91 -8.10 21.65
C LYS A 174 21.15 -9.07 22.55
N SER A 175 21.71 -9.41 23.71
CA SER A 175 21.05 -10.29 24.66
C SER A 175 19.79 -9.66 25.26
N LEU A 176 19.78 -8.36 25.54
CA LEU A 176 18.58 -7.65 25.97
C LEU A 176 17.45 -7.79 24.94
N PHE A 177 17.78 -7.68 23.65
CA PHE A 177 16.83 -7.92 22.57
C PHE A 177 16.29 -9.36 22.58
N GLU A 178 17.18 -10.36 22.63
CA GLU A 178 16.80 -11.77 22.61
C GLU A 178 15.94 -12.15 23.82
N ASP A 179 16.28 -11.67 25.02
CA ASP A 179 15.50 -11.90 26.22
C ASP A 179 14.14 -11.17 26.16
N ALA A 180 14.09 -9.95 25.62
CA ALA A 180 12.84 -9.21 25.41
C ALA A 180 11.90 -9.92 24.43
N VAL A 181 12.45 -10.58 23.41
CA VAL A 181 11.70 -11.48 22.51
C VAL A 181 11.22 -12.71 23.29
N ALA A 182 12.11 -13.35 24.06
CA ALA A 182 11.83 -14.59 24.78
C ALA A 182 10.73 -14.44 25.84
N VAL A 183 10.58 -13.27 26.47
CA VAL A 183 9.50 -12.99 27.45
C VAL A 183 8.21 -12.46 26.83
N MET A 184 8.19 -12.19 25.51
CA MET A 184 6.98 -11.72 24.83
C MET A 184 5.90 -12.80 24.85
N ARG A 185 4.80 -12.56 25.58
CA ARG A 185 3.65 -13.47 25.69
C ARG A 185 2.35 -12.92 25.13
N HIS A 186 2.25 -11.59 24.99
CA HIS A 186 1.00 -10.98 24.53
C HIS A 186 1.21 -9.83 23.54
N LEU A 187 0.35 -9.78 22.52
CA LEU A 187 0.29 -8.73 21.51
C LEU A 187 -1.15 -8.19 21.39
N GLY A 188 -1.32 -6.99 20.83
CA GLY A 188 -2.66 -6.45 20.56
C GLY A 188 -3.44 -5.94 21.78
N THR A 189 -4.75 -5.78 21.61
CA THR A 189 -5.72 -5.27 22.60
C THR A 189 -6.54 -6.39 23.23
N ASN A 190 -7.24 -6.10 24.33
CA ASN A 190 -8.09 -7.08 25.06
C ASN A 190 -7.32 -8.29 25.63
N ARG A 191 -6.05 -8.10 26.02
CA ARG A 191 -5.20 -9.13 26.63
C ARG A 191 -5.79 -9.73 27.89
N THR A 192 -6.35 -8.88 28.75
CA THR A 192 -7.03 -9.29 29.99
C THR A 192 -8.38 -9.98 29.75
N ARG A 193 -8.83 -10.07 28.49
CA ARG A 193 -10.06 -10.77 28.07
C ARG A 193 -9.74 -12.00 27.21
N GLY A 194 -8.52 -12.53 27.33
CA GLY A 194 -8.10 -13.78 26.67
C GLY A 194 -7.69 -13.64 25.20
N LEU A 195 -7.49 -12.41 24.69
CA LEU A 195 -7.01 -12.19 23.32
C LEU A 195 -5.50 -11.93 23.25
N GLY A 196 -4.88 -12.35 22.15
CA GLY A 196 -3.54 -11.96 21.74
C GLY A 196 -2.41 -12.61 22.51
N GLU A 197 -2.59 -13.83 23.01
CA GLU A 197 -1.48 -14.66 23.46
C GLU A 197 -0.62 -15.10 22.26
N VAL A 198 0.69 -14.97 22.39
CA VAL A 198 1.65 -15.28 21.32
C VAL A 198 2.88 -16.01 21.86
N GLN A 199 3.47 -16.82 21.00
CA GLN A 199 4.81 -17.36 21.17
C GLN A 199 5.71 -16.72 20.12
N VAL A 200 6.81 -16.09 20.55
CA VAL A 200 7.74 -15.40 19.66
C VAL A 200 9.11 -16.03 19.75
N SER A 201 9.74 -16.26 18.60
CA SER A 201 11.14 -16.67 18.50
C SER A 201 11.88 -15.78 17.50
N CYS A 202 13.20 -15.69 17.67
CA CYS A 202 14.10 -14.96 16.79
C CYS A 202 15.10 -15.93 16.18
N ARG A 203 15.35 -15.79 14.87
CA ARG A 203 16.45 -16.46 14.18
C ARG A 203 17.32 -15.42 13.50
N TRP A 204 18.62 -15.42 13.79
CA TRP A 204 19.61 -14.64 13.05
C TRP A 204 20.02 -15.40 11.80
N HIS A 205 20.19 -14.68 10.70
CA HIS A 205 20.72 -15.25 9.47
C HIS A 205 22.23 -15.08 9.48
N SER A 206 22.97 -16.14 9.18
CA SER A 206 24.42 -16.03 8.94
C SER A 206 24.63 -15.16 7.72
N ASP A 207 25.41 -14.10 7.87
CA ASP A 207 25.79 -13.23 6.75
C ASP A 207 26.67 -14.06 5.78
N GLU A 208 26.05 -14.72 4.79
CA GLU A 208 26.80 -15.21 3.63
C GLU A 208 27.23 -14.00 2.80
N THR A 209 28.51 -13.67 2.96
CA THR A 209 29.34 -12.88 2.05
C THR A 209 29.03 -11.38 2.00
N TYR A 210 29.53 -10.65 2.99
CA TYR A 210 29.92 -9.24 2.81
C TYR A 210 31.32 -9.21 2.21
N SER A 211 31.42 -9.02 0.90
CA SER A 211 32.69 -8.71 0.22
C SER A 211 32.88 -7.20 0.09
N GLU A 212 34.06 -6.74 0.50
CA GLU A 212 34.51 -5.37 0.34
C GLU A 212 34.69 -4.93 -1.12
N LYS A 213 34.40 -3.64 -1.34
CA LYS A 213 34.91 -2.73 -2.39
C LYS A 213 34.60 -3.10 -3.84
N ARG A 214 33.66 -2.34 -4.41
CA ARG A 214 33.68 -2.01 -5.85
C ARG A 214 34.87 -1.10 -6.14
N ASN A 215 35.81 -1.59 -6.95
CA ASN A 215 36.52 -0.71 -7.87
C ASN A 215 35.50 -0.22 -8.88
N SER A 216 35.25 1.10 -8.88
CA SER A 216 34.51 1.72 -9.97
C SER A 216 35.44 1.79 -11.17
N ASP A 217 35.06 1.12 -12.25
CA ASP A 217 35.66 1.35 -13.55
C ASP A 217 35.51 2.83 -13.91
N THR A 218 36.63 3.40 -14.32
CA THR A 218 36.81 4.81 -14.65
C THR A 218 36.03 5.13 -15.91
N ALA A 219 34.88 5.80 -15.77
CA ALA A 219 34.22 6.45 -16.88
C ALA A 219 35.06 7.65 -17.35
N LEU A 220 35.31 7.73 -18.67
CA LEU A 220 35.93 8.87 -19.35
C LEU A 220 35.15 10.17 -19.07
N GLY A 221 35.76 11.11 -18.34
CA GLY A 221 35.18 12.43 -18.04
C GLY A 221 36.00 13.17 -16.97
N ASN A 222 35.84 14.49 -16.87
CA ASN A 222 36.58 15.28 -15.87
C ASN A 222 35.86 15.19 -14.50
N GLU A 223 36.61 14.93 -13.43
CA GLU A 223 36.11 14.76 -12.06
C GLU A 223 35.28 15.97 -11.57
N TYR A 224 35.55 17.15 -12.12
CA TYR A 224 34.92 18.43 -11.77
C TYR A 224 33.76 18.84 -12.70
N ASP A 225 33.38 18.01 -13.67
CA ASP A 225 32.26 18.33 -14.56
C ASP A 225 30.95 18.48 -13.78
N SER A 226 30.15 19.49 -14.11
CA SER A 226 28.79 19.64 -13.57
C SER A 226 27.91 18.54 -14.13
N CYS A 227 27.48 17.63 -13.25
CA CYS A 227 26.80 16.41 -13.63
C CYS A 227 25.41 16.31 -12.98
N GLU A 228 24.60 15.41 -13.55
CA GLU A 228 23.33 14.97 -12.98
C GLU A 228 23.31 13.45 -12.88
N MET A 229 22.81 12.95 -11.75
CA MET A 229 22.54 11.53 -11.50
C MET A 229 21.06 11.35 -11.20
N ARG A 230 20.35 10.63 -12.06
CA ARG A 230 18.97 10.23 -11.80
C ARG A 230 18.94 9.03 -10.86
N TYR A 231 18.02 9.05 -9.90
CA TYR A 231 17.76 7.91 -9.03
C TYR A 231 16.30 7.48 -9.14
N ILE A 232 16.07 6.18 -9.03
CA ILE A 232 14.76 5.54 -8.95
C ILE A 232 14.59 4.96 -7.56
N LEU A 233 13.48 5.30 -6.91
CA LEU A 233 13.16 4.95 -5.54
C LEU A 233 11.86 4.16 -5.49
N ARG A 234 11.93 2.88 -5.10
CA ARG A 234 10.75 2.04 -4.84
C ARG A 234 10.46 2.03 -3.34
N LEU A 235 9.24 2.36 -2.95
CA LEU A 235 8.80 2.28 -1.56
C LEU A 235 8.55 0.82 -1.18
N LEU A 236 9.29 0.29 -0.20
CA LEU A 236 9.09 -1.07 0.34
C LEU A 236 8.15 -1.03 1.56
N ALA A 237 8.07 0.13 2.22
CA ALA A 237 7.13 0.41 3.29
C ALA A 237 6.47 1.79 3.07
N PRO A 238 5.33 2.08 3.72
CA PRO A 238 4.69 3.39 3.63
C PRO A 238 5.63 4.54 4.03
N LEU A 239 5.49 5.70 3.40
CA LEU A 239 6.36 6.84 3.61
C LEU A 239 5.60 8.09 4.06
N ILE A 240 5.96 8.60 5.23
CA ILE A 240 5.44 9.89 5.74
C ILE A 240 6.34 11.01 5.21
N THR A 241 5.77 11.88 4.37
CA THR A 241 6.48 13.02 3.75
C THR A 241 6.14 14.36 4.39
N GLY A 242 5.11 14.46 5.24
CA GLY A 242 4.63 15.73 5.79
C GLY A 242 5.59 16.48 6.73
N GLU A 243 5.42 17.80 6.80
CA GLU A 243 6.19 18.70 7.67
C GLU A 243 5.84 18.52 9.17
N MET A 244 6.62 19.10 10.09
CA MET A 244 6.36 19.00 11.53
C MET A 244 5.45 20.15 11.96
N GLY A 245 4.31 19.86 12.59
CA GLY A 245 3.36 20.87 13.08
C GLY A 245 2.23 21.23 12.11
N GLY A 246 2.21 20.67 10.91
CA GLY A 246 1.01 20.67 10.05
C GLY A 246 -0.09 19.77 10.64
N ALA A 247 -1.33 19.94 10.17
CA ALA A 247 -2.37 18.98 10.50
C ALA A 247 -1.92 17.56 10.10
N ALA A 248 -2.35 16.52 10.82
CA ALA A 248 -2.00 15.12 10.54
C ALA A 248 -2.29 14.66 9.08
N SER A 249 -3.01 15.48 8.32
CA SER A 249 -3.39 15.35 6.91
C SER A 249 -2.42 15.92 5.89
N ASP A 250 -1.49 16.80 6.27
CA ASP A 250 -0.69 17.60 5.34
C ASP A 250 0.62 16.88 5.00
N ILE A 251 0.57 16.03 3.98
CA ILE A 251 1.74 15.36 3.41
C ILE A 251 1.97 15.78 1.96
N HIS A 252 3.22 15.73 1.53
CA HIS A 252 3.54 15.83 0.12
C HIS A 252 3.14 14.54 -0.60
N ASP A 253 2.57 14.67 -1.79
CA ASP A 253 2.34 13.55 -2.70
C ASP A 253 3.58 13.21 -3.55
N TYR A 254 4.67 13.95 -3.36
CA TYR A 254 6.02 13.68 -3.87
C TYR A 254 6.99 13.46 -2.70
N ILE A 255 8.23 13.08 -2.98
CA ILE A 255 9.27 12.90 -1.95
C ILE A 255 10.24 14.08 -1.99
N PRO A 256 10.25 14.95 -0.97
CA PRO A 256 11.16 16.09 -0.91
C PRO A 256 12.65 15.72 -1.01
N GLY A 257 13.42 16.53 -1.73
CA GLY A 257 14.87 16.38 -1.87
C GLY A 257 15.61 16.42 -0.54
N SER A 258 15.12 17.21 0.42
CA SER A 258 15.61 17.26 1.81
C SER A 258 15.56 15.89 2.52
N MET A 259 14.59 15.03 2.21
CA MET A 259 14.51 13.68 2.79
C MET A 259 15.60 12.77 2.22
N ILE A 260 15.95 12.94 0.94
CA ILE A 260 17.03 12.21 0.27
C ILE A 260 18.38 12.70 0.79
N LEU A 261 18.59 14.01 0.87
CA LEU A 261 19.77 14.62 1.51
C LEU A 261 19.97 14.03 2.92
N GLY A 262 18.94 14.07 3.76
CA GLY A 262 19.01 13.52 5.12
C GLY A 262 19.25 12.01 5.18
N CYS A 263 18.89 11.27 4.13
CA CYS A 263 19.21 9.84 4.01
C CYS A 263 20.69 9.62 3.77
N PHE A 264 21.28 10.30 2.78
CA PHE A 264 22.71 10.19 2.47
C PHE A 264 23.58 10.74 3.61
N ALA A 265 23.22 11.87 4.21
CA ALA A 265 23.92 12.40 5.38
C ALA A 265 23.89 11.38 6.53
N GLY A 266 22.73 10.75 6.77
CA GLY A 266 22.61 9.70 7.78
C GLY A 266 23.42 8.44 7.44
N ALA A 267 23.51 8.05 6.17
CA ALA A 267 24.34 6.93 5.73
C ALA A 267 25.83 7.23 5.92
N TRP A 268 26.27 8.43 5.54
CA TRP A 268 27.63 8.89 5.74
C TRP A 268 28.02 8.85 7.23
N LEU A 269 27.17 9.39 8.11
CA LEU A 269 27.42 9.40 9.56
C LEU A 269 27.49 8.00 10.18
N ARG A 270 26.72 7.03 9.66
CA ARG A 270 26.80 5.63 10.12
C ARG A 270 28.14 4.98 9.77
N ASN A 271 28.74 5.38 8.65
CA ASN A 271 30.04 4.87 8.19
C ASN A 271 31.21 5.63 8.84
N HIS A 272 30.97 6.78 9.47
CA HIS A 272 31.99 7.65 10.10
C HIS A 272 31.58 8.00 11.54
N ARG A 273 31.38 6.96 12.38
CA ARG A 273 30.89 7.14 13.76
C ARG A 273 31.87 7.89 14.66
N ASP A 274 33.16 7.84 14.35
CA ASP A 274 34.25 8.53 15.03
C ASP A 274 34.10 10.05 15.00
N VAL A 275 33.48 10.59 13.94
CA VAL A 275 33.27 12.03 13.76
C VAL A 275 32.15 12.55 14.67
N GLY A 276 31.17 11.70 15.01
CA GLY A 276 30.09 12.01 15.95
C GLY A 276 29.39 13.35 15.67
N ASN A 277 29.36 14.23 16.68
CA ASN A 277 28.73 15.56 16.57
C ASN A 277 29.59 16.60 15.82
N HIS A 278 30.84 16.28 15.47
CA HIS A 278 31.77 17.17 14.78
C HIS A 278 31.75 17.00 13.25
N ALA A 279 30.72 16.36 12.70
CA ALA A 279 30.60 16.14 11.25
C ALA A 279 30.61 17.44 10.43
N HIS A 280 30.21 18.55 11.03
CA HIS A 280 30.26 19.87 10.39
C HIS A 280 31.69 20.43 10.24
N GLU A 281 32.70 19.83 10.88
CA GLU A 281 34.11 20.18 10.75
C GLU A 281 34.81 19.35 9.67
N ASP A 282 34.25 18.19 9.33
CA ASP A 282 34.76 17.32 8.26
C ASP A 282 34.52 17.95 6.87
N GLU A 283 35.59 18.06 6.08
CA GLU A 283 35.56 18.69 4.76
C GLU A 283 34.62 17.95 3.80
N GLN A 284 34.66 16.62 3.78
CA GLN A 284 33.84 15.83 2.87
C GLN A 284 32.35 15.94 3.23
N PHE A 285 31.98 15.92 4.51
CA PHE A 285 30.61 16.09 4.94
C PHE A 285 30.09 17.50 4.64
N ARG A 286 30.92 18.52 4.87
CA ARG A 286 30.59 19.90 4.50
C ARG A 286 30.33 20.04 3.02
N ASP A 287 31.22 19.51 2.19
CA ASP A 287 31.09 19.57 0.74
C ASP A 287 29.81 18.88 0.27
N LEU A 288 29.55 17.65 0.71
CA LEU A 288 28.40 16.88 0.25
C LEU A 288 27.05 17.42 0.73
N PHE A 289 26.98 18.02 1.93
CA PHE A 289 25.69 18.27 2.58
C PHE A 289 25.45 19.70 3.07
N LEU A 290 26.49 20.54 3.18
CA LEU A 290 26.38 21.88 3.79
C LEU A 290 26.83 23.04 2.87
N SER A 291 27.74 22.78 1.93
CA SER A 291 28.35 23.79 1.04
C SER A 291 27.41 24.30 -0.07
N GLN A 292 26.31 23.56 -0.31
CA GLN A 292 25.40 23.73 -1.45
C GLN A 292 26.01 23.36 -2.83
N SER A 293 27.19 22.72 -2.88
CA SER A 293 27.75 22.19 -4.13
C SER A 293 26.92 21.03 -4.70
N VAL A 294 26.27 20.26 -3.83
CA VAL A 294 25.35 19.20 -4.20
C VAL A 294 23.90 19.63 -3.97
N SER A 295 23.03 19.37 -4.95
CA SER A 295 21.59 19.57 -4.86
C SER A 295 20.82 18.26 -5.01
N PHE A 296 19.96 17.98 -4.04
CA PHE A 296 19.09 16.82 -4.02
C PHE A 296 17.69 17.21 -4.48
N GLY A 297 17.28 16.79 -5.68
CA GLY A 297 15.96 17.10 -6.24
C GLY A 297 14.83 16.29 -5.63
N ASN A 298 13.62 16.86 -5.66
CA ASN A 298 12.39 16.17 -5.32
C ASN A 298 12.17 14.95 -6.23
N ALA A 299 11.62 13.87 -5.67
CA ALA A 299 11.26 12.68 -6.43
C ALA A 299 9.76 12.67 -6.78
N GLN A 300 9.46 12.57 -8.07
CA GLN A 300 8.10 12.55 -8.62
C GLN A 300 7.68 11.10 -8.96
N ILE A 301 6.37 10.83 -9.02
CA ILE A 301 5.84 9.48 -9.26
C ILE A 301 6.24 8.95 -10.65
N VAL A 302 6.54 7.65 -10.73
CA VAL A 302 6.87 6.92 -11.96
C VAL A 302 5.82 5.83 -12.20
N ARG A 303 5.33 5.73 -13.44
CA ARG A 303 4.45 4.64 -13.89
C ARG A 303 4.97 4.10 -15.21
N ASP A 304 5.03 2.76 -15.31
CA ASP A 304 5.50 2.05 -16.51
C ASP A 304 6.87 2.53 -17.03
N GLY A 305 7.77 2.86 -16.10
CA GLY A 305 9.11 3.38 -16.40
C GLY A 305 9.14 4.86 -16.82
N ILE A 306 7.99 5.51 -16.93
CA ILE A 306 7.87 6.91 -17.34
C ILE A 306 7.73 7.79 -16.09
N PRO A 307 8.58 8.81 -15.90
CA PRO A 307 8.40 9.82 -14.87
C PRO A 307 7.21 10.72 -15.18
N TYR A 308 6.35 10.94 -14.19
CA TYR A 308 5.23 11.84 -14.30
C TYR A 308 5.54 13.16 -13.61
N VAL A 309 5.19 14.27 -14.25
CA VAL A 309 5.40 15.62 -13.73
C VAL A 309 4.07 16.23 -13.32
N ARG A 310 4.08 17.09 -12.30
CA ARG A 310 2.86 17.70 -11.78
C ARG A 310 2.25 18.61 -12.84
N ILE A 311 0.93 18.55 -13.00
CA ILE A 311 0.23 19.36 -14.00
C ILE A 311 0.49 20.86 -13.73
N PRO A 312 0.95 21.64 -14.72
CA PRO A 312 1.13 23.08 -14.57
C PRO A 312 -0.18 23.85 -14.38
N GLN A 313 -0.13 24.96 -13.63
CA GLN A 313 -1.31 25.76 -13.24
C GLN A 313 -1.97 26.50 -14.41
N ASN A 314 -1.25 26.71 -15.52
CA ASN A 314 -1.83 27.22 -16.77
C ASN A 314 -2.75 26.23 -17.46
N ILE A 315 -2.75 24.96 -17.05
CA ILE A 315 -3.65 23.95 -17.58
C ILE A 315 -4.95 23.98 -16.81
N LEU A 316 -6.03 24.25 -17.53
CA LEU A 316 -7.35 24.52 -17.00
C LEU A 316 -8.36 23.52 -17.55
N ARG A 317 -9.28 23.05 -16.71
CA ARG A 317 -10.38 22.18 -17.11
C ARG A 317 -11.73 22.86 -16.90
N SER A 318 -12.64 22.71 -17.86
CA SER A 318 -14.03 23.15 -17.72
C SER A 318 -14.79 22.34 -16.65
N LYS A 319 -15.73 22.97 -15.94
CA LYS A 319 -16.48 22.30 -14.85
C LYS A 319 -17.39 21.14 -15.29
N ASP A 320 -17.82 21.13 -16.54
CA ASP A 320 -18.54 20.01 -17.17
C ASP A 320 -17.61 18.82 -17.50
N LYS A 321 -16.31 18.95 -17.21
CA LYS A 321 -15.26 17.93 -17.34
C LYS A 321 -14.95 17.48 -18.78
N THR A 322 -15.42 18.21 -19.79
CA THR A 322 -15.27 17.77 -21.19
C THR A 322 -14.01 18.30 -21.89
N SER A 323 -13.48 19.46 -21.46
CA SER A 323 -12.44 20.19 -22.22
C SER A 323 -11.28 20.68 -21.35
N ILE A 324 -10.06 20.67 -21.91
CA ILE A 324 -8.85 21.23 -21.29
C ILE A 324 -8.27 22.32 -22.16
N TYR A 325 -7.77 23.35 -21.50
CA TYR A 325 -7.26 24.57 -22.10
C TYR A 325 -5.88 24.88 -21.52
N ASN A 326 -4.97 25.32 -22.39
CA ASN A 326 -3.72 25.94 -21.95
C ASN A 326 -3.90 27.46 -21.94
N GLY A 327 -3.79 28.06 -20.76
CA GLY A 327 -3.90 29.50 -20.58
C GLY A 327 -2.81 30.32 -21.31
N LEU A 328 -1.69 29.71 -21.71
CA LEU A 328 -0.62 30.39 -22.45
C LEU A 328 -1.01 30.75 -23.88
N THR A 329 -1.92 29.98 -24.50
CA THR A 329 -2.28 30.11 -25.92
C THR A 329 -3.75 30.45 -26.16
N ALA A 330 -4.55 30.48 -25.10
CA ALA A 330 -5.95 30.91 -25.13
C ALA A 330 -6.05 32.43 -25.38
N SER A 331 -5.78 32.85 -26.62
CA SER A 331 -6.03 34.21 -27.10
C SER A 331 -7.51 34.46 -27.41
N ASP A 332 -8.30 33.39 -27.59
CA ASP A 332 -9.72 33.45 -27.96
C ASP A 332 -10.56 32.38 -27.21
N ASP A 333 -10.93 32.60 -25.95
CA ASP A 333 -12.08 31.89 -25.36
C ASP A 333 -13.30 32.81 -25.33
N PRO A 334 -14.27 32.66 -26.24
CA PRO A 334 -15.44 33.53 -26.38
C PRO A 334 -16.50 33.32 -25.29
N ARG A 335 -16.22 32.57 -24.21
CA ARG A 335 -17.22 32.17 -23.20
C ARG A 335 -16.85 32.62 -21.78
N PRO A 336 -17.01 33.93 -21.47
CA PRO A 336 -16.80 34.48 -20.12
C PRO A 336 -17.71 33.84 -19.04
N GLU A 337 -18.73 33.08 -19.44
CA GLU A 337 -19.64 32.32 -18.55
C GLU A 337 -19.00 31.06 -17.92
N MET A 338 -17.96 30.46 -18.54
CA MET A 338 -17.43 29.17 -18.12
C MET A 338 -16.45 29.28 -16.95
N LYS A 339 -16.76 28.58 -15.84
CA LYS A 339 -15.88 28.51 -14.67
C LYS A 339 -14.86 27.38 -14.84
N TYR A 340 -13.58 27.71 -14.88
CA TYR A 340 -12.46 26.76 -14.98
C TYR A 340 -11.91 26.31 -13.62
N LYS A 341 -11.22 25.16 -13.59
CA LYS A 341 -10.44 24.67 -12.45
C LYS A 341 -9.14 24.02 -12.91
N HIS A 342 -8.09 24.16 -12.12
CA HIS A 342 -6.85 23.41 -12.31
C HIS A 342 -7.07 21.91 -11.96
N PRO A 343 -6.78 20.96 -12.87
CA PRO A 343 -6.85 19.54 -12.57
C PRO A 343 -5.75 19.14 -11.59
N LYS A 344 -6.06 18.23 -10.65
CA LYS A 344 -5.07 17.71 -9.70
C LYS A 344 -4.39 16.46 -10.26
N GLY A 345 -3.09 16.34 -10.04
CA GLY A 345 -2.34 15.12 -10.32
C GLY A 345 -1.07 15.36 -11.12
N TYR A 346 -0.59 14.29 -11.72
CA TYR A 346 0.64 14.21 -12.48
C TYR A 346 0.36 13.63 -13.87
N PHE A 347 1.14 13.99 -14.88
CA PHE A 347 1.00 13.44 -16.24
C PHE A 347 2.36 12.98 -16.79
N ALA A 348 2.32 12.07 -17.76
CA ALA A 348 3.53 11.54 -18.41
C ALA A 348 4.25 12.62 -19.23
N GLY A 349 5.49 12.94 -18.83
CA GLY A 349 6.49 13.65 -19.64
C GLY A 349 6.09 14.93 -20.40
N GLY A 350 6.46 16.09 -19.86
CA GLY A 350 6.78 17.31 -20.64
C GLY A 350 5.61 18.11 -21.21
N ILE A 351 4.79 17.50 -22.07
CA ILE A 351 3.70 18.13 -22.82
C ILE A 351 2.40 17.36 -22.56
N ILE A 352 1.36 18.07 -22.14
CA ILE A 352 0.04 17.45 -21.93
C ILE A 352 -0.64 17.30 -23.28
N ARG A 353 -0.90 16.05 -23.66
CA ARG A 353 -1.67 15.65 -24.84
C ARG A 353 -3.08 15.21 -24.45
N SER A 354 -3.97 15.14 -25.43
CA SER A 354 -5.36 14.70 -25.26
C SER A 354 -5.49 13.29 -24.66
N ASP A 355 -4.54 12.41 -24.97
CA ASP A 355 -4.46 11.05 -24.46
C ASP A 355 -3.62 10.91 -23.17
N SER A 356 -3.10 12.01 -22.62
CA SER A 356 -2.22 11.96 -21.45
C SER A 356 -2.94 11.44 -20.21
N GLU A 357 -2.35 10.41 -19.60
CA GLU A 357 -2.84 9.83 -18.36
C GLU A 357 -2.57 10.78 -17.18
N ILE A 358 -3.56 10.95 -16.31
CA ILE A 358 -3.39 11.65 -15.04
C ILE A 358 -3.27 10.64 -13.90
N VAL A 359 -2.18 10.72 -13.15
CA VAL A 359 -1.87 9.84 -12.02
C VAL A 359 -1.90 10.62 -10.72
N LEU A 360 -2.47 10.01 -9.68
CA LEU A 360 -2.40 10.47 -8.30
C LEU A 360 -1.62 9.46 -7.45
N PRO A 361 -0.58 9.89 -6.72
CA PRO A 361 0.10 9.06 -5.74
C PRO A 361 -0.88 8.53 -4.69
N GLN A 362 -0.84 7.22 -4.44
CA GLN A 362 -1.70 6.56 -3.48
C GLN A 362 -1.27 6.89 -2.05
N GLN A 363 -2.24 7.22 -1.20
CA GLN A 363 -2.03 7.63 0.17
C GLN A 363 -3.03 6.95 1.11
N LYS A 364 -2.60 6.62 2.33
CA LYS A 364 -3.45 6.02 3.37
C LYS A 364 -3.23 6.70 4.71
N ILE A 365 -4.28 6.74 5.54
CA ILE A 365 -4.21 7.21 6.93
C ILE A 365 -3.92 6.01 7.84
N TYR A 366 -2.95 6.16 8.72
CA TYR A 366 -2.55 5.17 9.72
C TYR A 366 -2.79 5.71 11.12
N GLN A 367 -3.41 4.91 11.98
CA GLN A 367 -3.74 5.30 13.35
C GLN A 367 -2.91 4.52 14.38
N HIS A 368 -2.45 5.23 15.42
CA HIS A 368 -1.62 4.70 16.49
C HIS A 368 -2.13 5.16 17.85
N HIS A 369 -2.00 4.30 18.86
CA HIS A 369 -2.32 4.63 20.25
C HIS A 369 -1.24 4.07 21.20
N SER A 370 -1.03 4.73 22.33
CA SER A 370 -0.23 4.22 23.46
C SER A 370 -1.11 4.02 24.69
N ARG A 371 -0.75 3.05 25.54
CA ARG A 371 -1.39 2.82 26.83
C ARG A 371 -0.98 3.90 27.85
N PRO A 372 -1.76 4.08 28.93
CA PRO A 372 -1.35 4.89 30.08
C PRO A 372 -0.08 4.36 30.75
N ASP A 373 0.59 5.21 31.54
CA ASP A 373 1.80 4.81 32.29
C ASP A 373 1.50 3.71 33.32
N ASN A 374 0.28 3.68 33.87
CA ASN A 374 -0.20 2.60 34.72
C ASN A 374 -0.54 1.35 33.89
N ARG A 375 0.37 0.37 33.92
CA ARG A 375 0.31 -0.88 33.14
C ARG A 375 -0.83 -1.83 33.54
N ALA A 376 -1.47 -1.65 34.69
CA ALA A 376 -2.67 -2.40 35.06
C ALA A 376 -3.84 -2.11 34.09
N VAL A 377 -3.79 -0.97 33.40
CA VAL A 377 -4.80 -0.57 32.41
C VAL A 377 -4.39 -1.08 31.02
N GLY A 378 -4.98 -2.22 30.61
CA GLY A 378 -4.65 -2.89 29.34
C GLY A 378 -5.16 -2.22 28.04
N HIS A 379 -5.64 -0.98 28.09
CA HIS A 379 -6.21 -0.25 26.95
C HIS A 379 -5.89 1.25 27.01
N ALA A 380 -5.92 1.95 25.87
CA ALA A 380 -5.79 3.40 25.84
C ALA A 380 -7.04 4.07 26.41
N THR A 381 -6.88 5.00 27.36
CA THR A 381 -8.00 5.67 28.07
C THR A 381 -8.27 7.09 27.59
N GLY A 382 -7.38 7.67 26.77
CA GLY A 382 -7.40 9.09 26.39
C GLY A 382 -7.02 10.05 27.53
N LYS A 383 -6.68 9.52 28.72
CA LYS A 383 -6.21 10.24 29.92
C LYS A 383 -4.87 9.66 30.39
N ASP A 384 -4.24 10.28 31.39
CA ASP A 384 -3.09 9.72 32.13
C ASP A 384 -1.91 9.25 31.24
N GLY A 385 -1.46 10.13 30.33
CA GLY A 385 -0.30 9.87 29.47
C GLY A 385 -0.59 9.01 28.22
N SER A 386 -1.80 8.45 28.06
CA SER A 386 -2.18 7.79 26.81
C SER A 386 -2.27 8.77 25.64
N LYS A 387 -1.72 8.39 24.48
CA LYS A 387 -1.63 9.24 23.29
C LYS A 387 -2.28 8.58 22.09
N TYR A 388 -2.94 9.37 21.25
CA TYR A 388 -3.51 8.93 19.97
C TYR A 388 -2.92 9.79 18.85
N PHE A 389 -2.47 9.14 17.77
CA PHE A 389 -1.85 9.80 16.63
C PHE A 389 -2.38 9.24 15.32
N GLN A 390 -2.56 10.13 14.34
CA GLN A 390 -2.84 9.76 12.96
C GLN A 390 -1.71 10.26 12.06
N TYR A 391 -1.37 9.49 11.04
CA TYR A 391 -0.42 9.90 10.00
C TYR A 391 -1.00 9.55 8.65
N LYS A 392 -1.04 10.51 7.72
CA LYS A 392 -1.15 10.20 6.30
C LYS A 392 0.22 9.78 5.77
N ALA A 393 0.28 8.77 4.90
CA ALA A 393 1.53 8.32 4.28
C ALA A 393 1.29 7.94 2.81
N LEU A 394 2.33 8.05 1.98
CA LEU A 394 2.39 7.41 0.67
C LEU A 394 2.43 5.88 0.86
N GLU A 395 1.62 5.16 0.10
CA GLU A 395 1.58 3.70 0.16
C GLU A 395 2.87 3.07 -0.41
N LYS A 396 3.20 1.87 0.07
CA LYS A 396 4.28 1.02 -0.47
C LYS A 396 4.02 0.62 -1.93
N ASP A 397 5.03 0.03 -2.56
CA ASP A 397 5.05 -0.47 -3.95
C ASP A 397 4.96 0.60 -5.05
N GLN A 398 4.90 1.87 -4.67
CA GLN A 398 5.02 3.01 -5.57
C GLN A 398 6.49 3.32 -5.90
N VAL A 399 6.72 3.79 -7.12
CA VAL A 399 8.05 4.14 -7.63
C VAL A 399 8.12 5.63 -7.87
N PHE A 400 9.21 6.27 -7.45
CA PHE A 400 9.47 7.69 -7.63
C PHE A 400 10.84 7.90 -8.28
N SER A 401 11.02 9.00 -8.99
CA SER A 401 12.29 9.38 -9.61
C SER A 401 12.64 10.82 -9.29
N GLY A 402 13.89 11.06 -8.91
CA GLY A 402 14.45 12.39 -8.75
C GLY A 402 15.89 12.43 -9.26
N THR A 403 16.52 13.60 -9.13
CA THR A 403 17.89 13.82 -9.64
C THR A 403 18.76 14.51 -8.60
N ILE A 404 20.01 14.07 -8.50
CA ILE A 404 21.06 14.71 -7.69
C ILE A 404 22.03 15.40 -8.64
N ARG A 405 22.33 16.67 -8.39
CA ARG A 405 23.25 17.48 -9.18
C ARG A 405 24.49 17.82 -8.35
N GLY A 406 25.66 17.73 -8.96
CA GLY A 406 26.95 17.97 -8.32
C GLY A 406 28.09 17.64 -9.27
N SER A 407 29.33 17.75 -8.81
CA SER A 407 30.48 17.25 -9.56
C SER A 407 30.44 15.73 -9.70
N ARG A 408 31.10 15.18 -10.73
CA ARG A 408 31.26 13.74 -10.91
C ARG A 408 31.81 13.07 -9.64
N LYS A 409 32.80 13.69 -8.99
CA LYS A 409 33.39 13.25 -7.71
C LYS A 409 32.35 13.06 -6.62
N GLU A 410 31.53 14.08 -6.41
CA GLU A 410 30.54 14.09 -5.33
C GLU A 410 29.46 13.03 -5.56
N LEU A 411 28.99 12.90 -6.81
CA LEU A 411 27.98 11.90 -7.18
C LEU A 411 28.50 10.47 -6.99
N ASN A 412 29.74 10.19 -7.38
CA ASN A 412 30.38 8.89 -7.13
C ASN A 412 30.51 8.60 -5.63
N ARG A 413 30.92 9.59 -4.83
CA ARG A 413 30.98 9.48 -3.36
C ARG A 413 29.60 9.14 -2.79
N LEU A 414 28.53 9.78 -3.25
CA LEU A 414 27.18 9.46 -2.79
C LEU A 414 26.75 8.04 -3.17
N GLN A 415 27.03 7.58 -4.40
CA GLN A 415 26.73 6.20 -4.80
C GLN A 415 27.42 5.18 -3.90
N SER A 416 28.68 5.43 -3.50
CA SER A 416 29.43 4.53 -2.60
C SER A 416 28.87 4.42 -1.17
N LEU A 417 27.97 5.32 -0.76
CA LEU A 417 27.31 5.24 0.54
C LEU A 417 26.16 4.23 0.57
N ILE A 418 25.72 3.75 -0.60
CA ILE A 418 24.63 2.79 -0.73
C ILE A 418 25.24 1.43 -1.07
N ASP A 419 24.81 0.39 -0.36
CA ASP A 419 25.25 -0.98 -0.62
C ASP A 419 24.57 -1.58 -1.87
N GLU A 420 24.98 -2.79 -2.25
CA GLU A 420 24.47 -3.44 -3.46
C GLU A 420 22.98 -3.80 -3.40
N SER A 421 22.41 -3.90 -2.19
CA SER A 421 20.98 -4.15 -2.02
C SER A 421 20.13 -2.93 -2.40
N GLY A 422 20.74 -1.73 -2.36
CA GLY A 422 20.07 -0.46 -2.57
C GLY A 422 19.07 -0.12 -1.48
N GLU A 423 19.03 -0.86 -0.37
CA GLU A 423 18.03 -0.64 0.68
C GLU A 423 18.40 0.55 1.56
N ILE A 424 17.45 1.48 1.70
CA ILE A 424 17.60 2.72 2.45
C ILE A 424 16.40 2.99 3.34
N HIS A 425 16.64 3.85 4.34
CA HIS A 425 15.63 4.30 5.29
C HIS A 425 15.47 5.82 5.23
N ILE A 426 14.36 6.26 4.66
CA ILE A 426 14.03 7.66 4.38
C ILE A 426 12.86 8.15 5.25
N GLY A 427 12.82 9.47 5.51
CA GLY A 427 11.71 10.09 6.23
C GLY A 427 11.66 9.87 7.74
N ARG A 428 10.44 9.88 8.30
CA ARG A 428 10.20 9.80 9.75
C ARG A 428 9.89 8.36 10.18
N SER A 429 10.04 8.11 11.49
CA SER A 429 9.76 6.79 12.09
C SER A 429 10.53 5.64 11.43
N LYS A 430 11.75 5.94 10.94
CA LYS A 430 12.61 5.03 10.17
C LYS A 430 12.89 3.68 10.83
N SER A 431 12.76 3.61 12.15
CA SER A 431 13.13 2.43 12.94
C SER A 431 11.99 1.42 13.13
N ALA A 432 10.79 1.72 12.62
CA ALA A 432 9.66 0.78 12.56
C ALA A 432 8.57 1.23 11.56
N GLN A 433 8.08 0.29 10.75
CA GLN A 433 6.87 0.39 9.90
C GLN A 433 6.92 1.36 8.71
N TYR A 434 7.73 2.42 8.75
CA TYR A 434 7.76 3.45 7.71
C TYR A 434 9.15 3.64 7.12
N GLY A 435 9.19 4.11 5.87
CA GLY A 435 10.38 4.72 5.29
C GLY A 435 11.41 3.76 4.70
N ARG A 436 11.18 2.44 4.73
CA ARG A 436 12.02 1.48 3.99
C ARG A 436 11.77 1.62 2.49
N ALA A 437 12.84 1.76 1.72
CA ALA A 437 12.80 1.93 0.27
C ALA A 437 14.03 1.30 -0.37
N ARG A 438 13.95 1.04 -1.68
CA ARG A 438 15.09 0.63 -2.50
C ARG A 438 15.43 1.73 -3.49
N ILE A 439 16.68 2.18 -3.49
CA ILE A 439 17.20 3.18 -4.43
C ILE A 439 18.11 2.51 -5.46
N THR A 440 17.97 2.94 -6.71
CA THR A 440 18.86 2.58 -7.82
C THR A 440 19.27 3.85 -8.55
N PHE A 441 20.42 3.83 -9.21
CA PHE A 441 20.97 4.99 -9.92
C PHE A 441 21.08 4.67 -11.40
N GLU A 442 20.77 5.67 -12.22
CA GLU A 442 21.10 5.64 -13.64
C GLU A 442 22.50 6.22 -13.87
N GLU A 443 22.93 6.22 -15.13
CA GLU A 443 24.23 6.76 -15.52
C GLU A 443 24.34 8.25 -15.18
N ILE A 444 25.50 8.65 -14.68
CA ILE A 444 25.79 10.05 -14.40
C ILE A 444 26.05 10.76 -15.73
N THR A 445 25.29 11.81 -16.01
CA THR A 445 25.36 12.56 -17.27
C THR A 445 25.95 13.95 -17.05
N VAL A 446 26.76 14.44 -18.01
CA VAL A 446 27.25 15.82 -17.97
C VAL A 446 26.13 16.76 -18.39
N ARG A 447 25.88 17.79 -17.59
CA ARG A 447 24.85 18.79 -17.93
C ARG A 447 25.39 19.77 -18.96
N LYS A 448 24.60 19.98 -20.01
CA LYS A 448 24.83 21.05 -21.00
C LYS A 448 23.84 22.18 -20.75
N ALA A 449 24.33 23.41 -20.72
CA ALA A 449 23.47 24.57 -20.62
C ALA A 449 22.81 24.83 -21.98
N GLU A 450 21.51 24.61 -22.06
CA GLU A 450 20.70 25.00 -23.21
C GLU A 450 20.07 26.37 -22.97
N HIS A 451 19.97 27.16 -24.04
CA HIS A 451 19.43 28.51 -23.99
C HIS A 451 18.36 28.72 -25.07
N LEU A 452 17.31 29.47 -24.71
CA LEU A 452 16.34 30.05 -25.62
C LEU A 452 16.81 31.44 -26.04
N THR A 453 16.60 31.80 -27.30
CA THR A 453 16.83 33.17 -27.79
C THR A 453 15.48 33.84 -27.98
N ILE A 454 15.18 34.84 -27.15
CA ILE A 454 13.88 35.53 -27.15
C ILE A 454 14.03 36.90 -27.80
N GLN A 455 13.39 37.10 -28.96
CA GLN A 455 13.42 38.37 -29.69
C GLN A 455 12.56 39.45 -29.02
N LYS A 456 12.74 40.71 -29.42
CA LYS A 456 11.90 41.83 -28.98
C LYS A 456 10.42 41.51 -29.26
N GLY A 457 9.58 41.71 -28.24
CA GLY A 457 8.14 41.47 -28.30
C GLY A 457 7.72 40.01 -28.17
N GLN A 458 8.65 39.05 -28.25
CA GLN A 458 8.34 37.63 -28.04
C GLN A 458 8.15 37.29 -26.57
N ASN A 459 7.37 36.24 -26.34
CA ASN A 459 7.09 35.71 -25.01
C ASN A 459 7.91 34.45 -24.73
N PHE A 460 8.18 34.21 -23.45
CA PHE A 460 8.66 32.94 -22.93
C PHE A 460 7.92 32.60 -21.64
N ALA A 461 7.78 31.31 -21.34
CA ALA A 461 7.16 30.83 -20.12
C ALA A 461 8.22 30.41 -19.09
N ILE A 462 7.98 30.75 -17.82
CA ILE A 462 8.76 30.29 -16.67
C ILE A 462 7.89 29.30 -15.89
N TYR A 463 8.33 28.06 -15.81
CA TYR A 463 7.71 26.98 -15.05
C TYR A 463 8.45 26.76 -13.73
N ILE A 464 7.70 26.77 -12.63
CA ILE A 464 8.25 26.52 -11.29
C ILE A 464 8.18 25.01 -11.03
N ASP A 465 9.27 24.29 -11.25
CA ASP A 465 9.30 22.82 -11.15
C ASP A 465 9.39 22.30 -9.71
N SER A 466 9.82 23.17 -8.80
CA SER A 466 9.86 22.91 -7.36
C SER A 466 9.58 24.21 -6.61
N ASP A 467 9.06 24.09 -5.38
CA ASP A 467 8.80 25.25 -4.52
C ASP A 467 10.03 26.17 -4.52
N THR A 468 9.82 27.44 -4.84
CA THR A 468 10.90 28.42 -5.02
C THR A 468 10.73 29.51 -3.97
N ILE A 469 11.82 29.87 -3.30
CA ILE A 469 11.85 30.91 -2.26
C ILE A 469 12.66 32.10 -2.80
N PRO A 470 12.07 32.97 -3.64
CA PRO A 470 12.74 34.15 -4.16
C PRO A 470 13.26 35.07 -3.07
N ARG A 471 14.31 35.81 -3.36
CA ARG A 471 14.89 36.81 -2.46
C ARG A 471 14.95 38.17 -3.12
N ARG A 472 14.64 39.20 -2.33
CA ARG A 472 14.94 40.58 -2.70
C ARG A 472 16.46 40.79 -2.69
N SER A 473 16.92 41.87 -3.33
CA SER A 473 18.33 42.28 -3.24
C SER A 473 18.81 42.53 -1.80
N SER A 474 17.90 42.82 -0.86
CA SER A 474 18.17 42.90 0.57
C SER A 474 18.32 41.54 1.27
N GLY A 475 18.15 40.42 0.56
CA GLY A 475 18.16 39.05 1.10
C GLY A 475 16.83 38.56 1.66
N GLN A 476 15.80 39.42 1.72
CA GLN A 476 14.49 39.06 2.29
C GLN A 476 13.73 38.06 1.39
N PRO A 477 13.26 36.92 1.92
CA PRO A 477 12.41 35.97 1.20
C PRO A 477 11.06 36.55 0.79
N SER A 478 10.53 36.15 -0.38
CA SER A 478 9.25 36.63 -0.87
C SER A 478 8.61 35.63 -1.85
N SER A 479 7.28 35.51 -1.85
CA SER A 479 6.52 34.78 -2.86
C SER A 479 6.04 35.67 -4.03
N ASP A 480 6.51 36.93 -4.12
CA ASP A 480 6.14 37.84 -5.21
C ASP A 480 6.88 37.44 -6.50
N PRO A 481 6.18 37.13 -7.61
CA PRO A 481 6.81 36.73 -8.87
C PRO A 481 7.72 37.81 -9.47
N ARG A 482 7.55 39.09 -9.12
CA ARG A 482 8.45 40.16 -9.54
C ARG A 482 9.81 40.07 -8.85
N VAL A 483 9.84 39.58 -7.61
CA VAL A 483 11.09 39.33 -6.88
C VAL A 483 11.85 38.20 -7.56
N LEU A 484 11.16 37.13 -7.96
CA LEU A 484 11.77 36.05 -8.75
C LEU A 484 12.34 36.57 -10.07
N LEU A 485 11.57 37.37 -10.83
CA LEU A 485 12.02 37.92 -12.10
C LEU A 485 13.27 38.79 -11.94
N ASN A 486 13.33 39.61 -10.88
CA ASN A 486 14.51 40.41 -10.54
C ASN A 486 15.71 39.55 -10.11
N GLU A 487 15.49 38.45 -9.39
CA GLU A 487 16.57 37.52 -8.99
C GLU A 487 17.14 36.77 -10.21
N LEU A 488 16.28 36.34 -11.14
CA LEU A 488 16.67 35.63 -12.36
C LEU A 488 17.38 36.54 -13.38
N PHE A 489 16.90 37.79 -13.53
CA PHE A 489 17.35 38.70 -14.58
C PHE A 489 17.65 40.10 -14.04
N PRO A 490 18.63 40.27 -13.13
CA PRO A 490 18.85 41.52 -12.39
C PRO A 490 19.04 42.75 -13.29
N ASP A 491 19.77 42.59 -14.41
CA ASP A 491 20.07 43.70 -15.33
C ASP A 491 18.95 43.97 -16.34
N GLN A 492 18.07 43.00 -16.57
CA GLN A 492 17.08 43.03 -17.63
C GLN A 492 15.64 43.12 -17.12
N ALA A 493 15.39 42.91 -15.83
CA ALA A 493 14.03 42.80 -15.29
C ALA A 493 13.13 44.01 -15.57
N LYS A 494 13.69 45.23 -15.64
CA LYS A 494 12.93 46.44 -16.04
C LYS A 494 12.45 46.42 -17.50
N LYS A 495 13.10 45.62 -18.35
CA LYS A 495 12.78 45.41 -19.76
C LYS A 495 12.05 44.09 -19.99
N LEU A 496 11.66 43.39 -18.93
CA LEU A 496 10.82 42.20 -18.98
C LEU A 496 9.46 42.53 -18.38
N ARG A 497 8.39 42.08 -19.03
CA ARG A 497 7.03 42.28 -18.54
C ARG A 497 6.39 40.94 -18.22
N ILE A 498 5.86 40.80 -17.00
CA ILE A 498 4.95 39.70 -16.66
C ILE A 498 3.62 39.97 -17.37
N VAL A 499 3.29 39.16 -18.36
CA VAL A 499 2.05 39.25 -19.15
C VAL A 499 0.90 38.60 -18.39
N SER A 500 1.14 37.41 -17.82
CA SER A 500 0.13 36.62 -17.11
C SER A 500 0.78 35.70 -16.10
N THR A 501 0.02 35.31 -15.08
CA THR A 501 0.49 34.42 -14.01
C THR A 501 -0.57 33.38 -13.66
N TRP A 502 -0.16 32.12 -13.60
CA TRP A 502 -0.91 31.04 -12.97
C TRP A 502 -0.14 30.62 -11.73
N LEU A 503 -0.42 31.30 -10.62
CA LEU A 503 0.42 31.30 -9.43
C LEU A 503 -0.30 30.63 -8.25
N SER A 504 0.39 29.71 -7.58
CA SER A 504 0.07 29.29 -6.22
C SER A 504 1.23 29.63 -5.30
N THR A 505 0.94 29.88 -4.03
CA THR A 505 1.94 30.24 -3.03
C THR A 505 1.68 29.49 -1.75
N ARG A 506 2.75 29.17 -1.02
CA ARG A 506 2.67 28.48 0.27
C ARG A 506 3.78 28.92 1.19
N VAL A 507 3.64 28.60 2.47
CA VAL A 507 4.74 28.70 3.43
C VAL A 507 5.47 27.37 3.43
N CYS A 508 6.78 27.42 3.21
CA CYS A 508 7.67 26.25 3.28
C CYS A 508 8.41 26.27 4.60
N SER A 509 8.52 25.10 5.25
CA SER A 509 9.24 24.93 6.50
C SER A 509 10.14 23.70 6.40
N GLY A 510 10.36 23.03 7.53
CA GLY A 510 11.17 21.83 7.65
C GLY A 510 11.57 21.62 9.10
N TYR A 511 12.38 20.60 9.34
CA TYR A 511 12.88 20.28 10.67
C TYR A 511 14.32 19.81 10.58
N LYS A 512 15.20 20.40 11.39
CA LYS A 512 16.58 19.92 11.52
C LYS A 512 16.66 18.97 12.71
N SER A 513 16.77 17.68 12.41
CA SER A 513 16.84 16.62 13.44
C SER A 513 17.97 16.82 14.44
N HIS A 514 19.13 17.32 13.98
CA HIS A 514 20.28 17.58 14.86
C HIS A 514 19.99 18.69 15.89
N TRP A 515 19.33 19.78 15.49
CA TRP A 515 18.97 20.89 16.38
C TRP A 515 17.69 20.66 17.17
N ARG A 516 16.90 19.66 16.77
CA ARG A 516 15.56 19.37 17.29
C ARG A 516 14.58 20.55 17.16
N LEU A 517 14.80 21.41 16.18
CA LEU A 517 14.03 22.63 15.97
C LEU A 517 13.45 22.69 14.55
N PRO A 518 12.25 23.28 14.38
CA PRO A 518 11.74 23.66 13.07
C PRO A 518 12.72 24.60 12.36
N LEU A 519 12.82 24.46 11.04
CA LEU A 519 13.52 25.44 10.22
C LEU A 519 12.68 26.73 10.11
N PRO A 520 13.32 27.89 9.88
CA PRO A 520 12.61 29.12 9.57
C PRO A 520 11.57 28.92 8.47
N GLN A 521 10.41 29.52 8.66
CA GLN A 521 9.31 29.47 7.71
C GLN A 521 9.47 30.58 6.67
N TYR A 522 9.39 30.23 5.39
CA TYR A 522 9.53 31.19 4.30
C TYR A 522 8.33 31.15 3.35
N PRO A 523 7.82 32.31 2.90
CA PRO A 523 6.88 32.35 1.79
C PRO A 523 7.57 31.91 0.51
N ALA A 524 6.92 31.04 -0.25
CA ALA A 524 7.42 30.46 -1.49
C ALA A 524 6.37 30.54 -2.60
N ILE A 525 6.85 30.59 -3.83
CA ILE A 525 6.05 30.27 -5.01
C ILE A 525 5.97 28.75 -5.11
N GLU A 526 4.76 28.21 -5.14
CA GLU A 526 4.53 26.77 -5.14
C GLU A 526 4.86 26.14 -6.50
N GLN A 527 5.35 24.91 -6.49
CA GLN A 527 5.58 24.10 -7.69
C GLN A 527 4.34 24.04 -8.59
N SER A 528 4.58 23.88 -9.90
CA SER A 528 3.62 23.97 -10.99
C SER A 528 3.06 25.36 -11.29
N SER A 529 3.46 26.40 -10.56
CA SER A 529 3.17 27.77 -10.95
C SER A 529 3.84 28.13 -12.29
N VAL A 530 3.21 29.00 -13.08
CA VAL A 530 3.71 29.42 -14.40
C VAL A 530 3.59 30.93 -14.58
N LEU A 531 4.63 31.55 -15.12
CA LEU A 531 4.68 32.97 -15.46
C LEU A 531 4.92 33.13 -16.96
N LEU A 532 4.07 33.90 -17.64
CA LEU A 532 4.29 34.30 -19.04
C LEU A 532 5.00 35.65 -19.05
N ILE A 533 6.19 35.69 -19.63
CA ILE A 533 7.07 36.87 -19.66
C ILE A 533 7.26 37.34 -21.10
N GLN A 534 7.24 38.64 -21.32
CA GLN A 534 7.55 39.25 -22.62
C GLN A 534 8.86 40.03 -22.56
N ASN A 535 9.69 39.86 -23.58
CA ASN A 535 10.87 40.69 -23.78
C ASN A 535 10.48 42.05 -24.39
N LEU A 536 10.64 43.14 -23.63
CA LEU A 536 10.42 44.51 -24.12
C LEU A 536 11.74 45.21 -24.48
N SER A 537 12.88 44.55 -24.34
CA SER A 537 14.17 45.13 -24.70
C SER A 537 14.33 45.28 -26.20
N ASP A 538 15.17 46.23 -26.62
CA ASP A 538 15.48 46.45 -28.04
C ASP A 538 16.39 45.38 -28.65
N ALA A 539 16.79 44.37 -27.88
CA ALA A 539 17.69 43.29 -28.30
C ALA A 539 17.11 41.91 -27.95
N SER A 540 17.64 40.86 -28.59
CA SER A 540 17.36 39.49 -28.17
C SER A 540 18.00 39.19 -26.81
N ILE A 541 17.29 38.46 -25.96
CA ILE A 541 17.82 37.95 -24.69
C ILE A 541 18.07 36.44 -24.79
N SER A 542 19.15 35.97 -24.16
CA SER A 542 19.44 34.55 -24.02
C SER A 542 19.00 34.09 -22.63
N VAL A 543 18.10 33.10 -22.58
CA VAL A 543 17.51 32.59 -21.33
C VAL A 543 17.84 31.11 -21.21
N ALA A 544 18.45 30.70 -20.10
CA ALA A 544 18.74 29.28 -19.88
C ALA A 544 17.42 28.48 -19.72
N LYS A 545 17.34 27.32 -20.38
CA LYS A 545 16.17 26.42 -20.30
C LYS A 545 15.96 25.84 -18.91
N GLU A 546 17.03 25.66 -18.15
CA GLU A 546 16.98 25.22 -16.76
C GLU A 546 17.72 26.21 -15.87
N ILE A 547 17.05 26.71 -14.84
CA ILE A 547 17.59 27.68 -13.88
C ILE A 547 17.36 27.16 -12.47
N VAL A 548 18.24 27.53 -11.55
CA VAL A 548 18.05 27.33 -10.12
C VAL A 548 18.11 28.69 -9.44
N ALA A 549 17.10 29.03 -8.63
CA ALA A 549 16.99 30.33 -7.97
C ALA A 549 16.38 30.23 -6.56
N GLY A 550 16.56 31.29 -5.76
CA GLY A 550 16.00 31.36 -4.41
C GLY A 550 16.82 30.61 -3.35
N LEU A 551 16.24 30.44 -2.17
CA LEU A 551 16.84 29.75 -1.03
C LEU A 551 16.66 28.23 -1.07
N ARG A 552 17.53 27.52 -0.32
CA ARG A 552 17.46 26.07 -0.05
C ARG A 552 17.56 25.18 -1.29
N GLN A 553 18.36 25.62 -2.27
CA GLN A 553 18.56 24.92 -3.54
C GLN A 553 19.13 23.50 -3.36
N SER A 554 20.00 23.30 -2.36
CA SER A 554 20.55 21.99 -2.05
C SER A 554 19.50 20.98 -1.55
N GLU A 555 18.38 21.47 -1.03
CA GLU A 555 17.28 20.68 -0.47
C GLU A 555 16.17 20.37 -1.49
N GLY A 556 16.36 20.76 -2.77
CA GLY A 556 15.43 20.50 -3.86
C GLY A 556 14.47 21.63 -4.18
N TYR A 557 14.68 22.82 -3.60
CA TYR A 557 13.92 24.03 -3.92
C TYR A 557 14.50 24.75 -5.14
N GLY A 558 13.69 25.61 -5.76
CA GLY A 558 14.21 26.62 -6.69
C GLY A 558 14.49 26.15 -8.10
N ARG A 559 14.16 24.91 -8.46
CA ARG A 559 14.25 24.40 -9.85
C ARG A 559 13.18 25.03 -10.72
N ILE A 560 13.63 25.59 -11.83
CA ILE A 560 12.82 26.36 -12.77
C ILE A 560 13.18 25.94 -14.18
N SER A 561 12.17 25.77 -15.03
CA SER A 561 12.33 25.56 -16.46
C SER A 561 11.82 26.77 -17.24
N THR A 562 12.50 27.13 -18.33
CA THR A 562 11.98 28.10 -19.31
C THR A 562 11.68 27.43 -20.62
N ARG A 563 10.57 27.83 -21.25
CA ARG A 563 10.05 27.21 -22.49
C ARG A 563 9.49 28.26 -23.44
N ASP A 564 9.46 27.91 -24.73
CA ASP A 564 8.66 28.64 -25.70
C ASP A 564 7.17 28.30 -25.47
N PRO A 565 6.26 29.27 -25.28
CA PRO A 565 4.83 29.02 -25.10
C PRO A 565 4.20 28.22 -26.25
N ALA A 566 4.79 28.26 -27.45
CA ALA A 566 4.33 27.48 -28.60
C ALA A 566 4.63 25.98 -28.49
N GLU A 567 5.60 25.56 -27.66
CA GLU A 567 5.94 24.15 -27.45
C GLU A 567 4.93 23.41 -26.53
N ASP A 568 4.10 24.14 -25.78
CA ASP A 568 3.18 23.59 -24.78
C ASP A 568 1.70 23.53 -25.25
N ILE A 569 1.41 23.57 -26.55
CA ILE A 569 0.01 23.56 -27.05
C ILE A 569 -0.61 22.17 -26.85
N PRO A 570 -1.62 21.99 -25.96
CA PRO A 570 -2.46 20.80 -26.03
C PRO A 570 -3.30 20.92 -27.31
N GLU A 571 -3.31 19.88 -28.14
CA GLU A 571 -4.32 19.78 -29.19
C GLU A 571 -5.71 19.77 -28.52
N PRO A 572 -6.68 20.55 -29.03
CA PRO A 572 -8.02 20.60 -28.47
C PRO A 572 -8.71 19.26 -28.73
N ASP A 573 -8.73 18.40 -27.71
CA ASP A 573 -9.83 17.48 -27.37
C ASP A 573 -9.45 16.63 -26.13
N GLY A 574 -10.45 16.21 -25.35
CA GLY A 574 -10.35 16.06 -23.89
C GLY A 574 -9.46 14.95 -23.29
N LEU A 575 -8.94 15.22 -22.08
CA LEU A 575 -8.22 14.26 -21.22
C LEU A 575 -9.16 13.15 -20.77
N LYS A 576 -8.75 11.89 -20.95
CA LYS A 576 -9.43 10.74 -20.35
C LYS A 576 -8.97 10.56 -18.91
N GLU A 577 -9.86 10.75 -17.94
CA GLU A 577 -9.65 10.24 -16.58
C GLU A 577 -9.81 8.72 -16.60
N ARG A 578 -8.71 7.96 -16.49
CA ARG A 578 -8.80 6.56 -16.05
C ARG A 578 -8.70 6.52 -14.53
N SER A 579 -9.78 6.13 -13.86
CA SER A 579 -9.70 5.66 -12.49
C SER A 579 -9.25 4.19 -12.50
N ASN A 580 -8.06 3.95 -11.93
CA ASN A 580 -7.44 2.66 -11.62
C ASN A 580 -7.08 1.72 -12.79
N PRO A 581 -6.01 0.93 -12.61
CA PRO A 581 -5.55 -0.07 -13.58
C PRO A 581 -6.42 -1.33 -13.46
N SER A 582 -7.55 -1.38 -14.15
CA SER A 582 -8.31 -2.63 -14.32
C SER A 582 -8.14 -3.26 -15.70
N ASP A 583 -7.29 -2.69 -16.55
CA ASP A 583 -7.24 -3.02 -17.97
C ASP A 583 -5.81 -3.37 -18.40
N LYS A 584 -5.21 -4.32 -17.68
CA LYS A 584 -4.14 -5.13 -18.26
C LYS A 584 -4.84 -6.19 -19.11
N SER A 585 -4.40 -6.39 -20.35
CA SER A 585 -4.65 -7.62 -21.10
C SER A 585 -4.41 -8.78 -20.14
N LYS A 586 -5.47 -9.50 -19.76
CA LYS A 586 -5.38 -10.52 -18.71
C LYS A 586 -4.29 -11.51 -19.11
N PRO A 587 -3.27 -11.74 -18.28
CA PRO A 587 -2.29 -12.77 -18.57
C PRO A 587 -3.02 -14.11 -18.68
N VAL A 588 -2.69 -14.90 -19.70
CA VAL A 588 -3.20 -16.27 -19.81
C VAL A 588 -2.56 -17.08 -18.68
N VAL A 589 -3.35 -17.46 -17.67
CA VAL A 589 -2.89 -18.26 -16.53
C VAL A 589 -3.05 -19.75 -16.88
N THR A 590 -1.96 -20.52 -16.83
CA THR A 590 -1.97 -21.95 -17.12
C THR A 590 -2.42 -22.79 -15.92
N ALA A 591 -2.87 -24.02 -16.16
CA ALA A 591 -3.22 -24.97 -15.09
C ALA A 591 -2.03 -25.26 -14.16
N GLU A 592 -0.83 -25.45 -14.71
CA GLU A 592 0.42 -25.64 -13.96
C GLU A 592 0.72 -24.46 -13.04
N ARG A 593 0.45 -23.22 -13.50
CA ARG A 593 0.63 -22.02 -12.68
C ARG A 593 -0.39 -21.96 -11.55
N LEU A 594 -1.65 -22.34 -11.80
CA LEU A 594 -2.67 -22.44 -10.75
C LEU A 594 -2.33 -23.52 -9.73
N GLU A 595 -1.87 -24.70 -10.17
CA GLU A 595 -1.40 -25.78 -9.29
C GLU A 595 -0.26 -25.29 -8.39
N PHE A 596 0.72 -24.59 -8.96
CA PHE A 596 1.79 -23.94 -8.21
C PHE A 596 1.24 -22.96 -7.16
N ILE A 597 0.33 -22.05 -7.54
CA ILE A 597 -0.28 -21.07 -6.63
C ILE A 597 -1.01 -21.76 -5.48
N ILE A 598 -1.83 -22.76 -5.80
CA ILE A 598 -2.62 -23.53 -4.82
C ILE A 598 -1.70 -24.32 -3.87
N SER A 599 -0.54 -24.78 -4.36
CA SER A 599 0.45 -25.48 -3.54
C SER A 599 1.26 -24.58 -2.61
N LYS A 600 1.30 -23.25 -2.85
CA LYS A 600 2.14 -22.34 -2.08
C LYS A 600 1.76 -22.27 -0.62
N ASN A 601 0.49 -22.04 -0.37
CA ASN A 601 -0.06 -22.06 0.98
C ASN A 601 -1.55 -22.37 0.95
N ARG A 602 -2.04 -22.76 2.13
CA ARG A 602 -3.40 -23.24 2.31
C ARG A 602 -4.45 -22.13 2.20
N VAL A 603 -4.07 -20.88 2.44
CA VAL A 603 -4.98 -19.73 2.29
C VAL A 603 -5.31 -19.50 0.80
N LEU A 604 -4.33 -19.62 -0.10
CA LEU A 604 -4.56 -19.57 -1.55
C LEU A 604 -5.37 -20.77 -2.03
N LYS A 605 -5.11 -21.96 -1.48
CA LYS A 605 -5.93 -23.15 -1.75
C LYS A 605 -7.39 -22.94 -1.34
N ASN A 606 -7.64 -22.42 -0.14
CA ASN A 606 -8.99 -22.13 0.33
C ASN A 606 -9.67 -21.08 -0.54
N LEU A 607 -8.96 -20.03 -0.93
CA LEU A 607 -9.48 -19.00 -1.84
C LEU A 607 -9.86 -19.59 -3.20
N PHE A 608 -9.03 -20.49 -3.74
CA PHE A 608 -9.33 -21.23 -4.96
C PHE A 608 -10.60 -22.09 -4.78
N VAL A 609 -10.67 -22.88 -3.71
CA VAL A 609 -11.83 -23.75 -3.41
C VAL A 609 -13.11 -22.94 -3.20
N ASP A 610 -13.05 -21.80 -2.51
CA ASP A 610 -14.17 -20.86 -2.33
C ASP A 610 -14.68 -20.33 -3.70
N SER A 611 -13.76 -20.05 -4.61
CA SER A 611 -14.09 -19.58 -5.97
C SER A 611 -14.72 -20.69 -6.82
N VAL A 612 -14.18 -21.91 -6.75
CA VAL A 612 -14.76 -23.10 -7.40
C VAL A 612 -16.15 -23.43 -6.84
N GLU A 613 -16.33 -23.32 -5.52
CA GLU A 613 -17.62 -23.48 -4.84
C GLU A 613 -18.65 -22.48 -5.38
N ALA A 614 -18.27 -21.20 -5.55
CA ALA A 614 -19.13 -20.17 -6.10
C ALA A 614 -19.55 -20.46 -7.56
N VAL A 615 -18.61 -20.90 -8.41
CA VAL A 615 -18.89 -21.35 -9.79
C VAL A 615 -19.88 -22.52 -9.77
N ALA A 616 -19.64 -23.52 -8.92
CA ALA A 616 -20.49 -24.71 -8.85
C ALA A 616 -21.92 -24.38 -8.39
N ILE A 617 -22.08 -23.44 -7.45
CA ILE A 617 -23.39 -22.93 -7.01
C ILE A 617 -24.14 -22.25 -8.16
N GLU A 618 -23.46 -21.42 -8.94
CA GLU A 618 -24.08 -20.71 -10.07
C GLU A 618 -24.49 -21.69 -11.18
N GLN A 619 -23.58 -22.57 -11.63
CA GLN A 619 -23.87 -23.60 -12.62
C GLN A 619 -25.07 -24.48 -12.20
N ALA A 620 -25.16 -24.83 -10.91
CA ALA A 620 -26.26 -25.62 -10.38
C ALA A 620 -27.62 -24.88 -10.43
N ARG A 621 -27.65 -23.56 -10.26
CA ARG A 621 -28.87 -22.74 -10.39
C ARG A 621 -29.25 -22.56 -11.85
N GLU A 622 -28.28 -22.27 -12.72
CA GLU A 622 -28.50 -22.11 -14.15
C GLU A 622 -29.04 -23.37 -14.79
N ALA A 623 -28.51 -24.56 -14.42
CA ALA A 623 -29.01 -25.83 -14.93
C ALA A 623 -30.51 -26.02 -14.66
N VAL A 624 -30.99 -25.64 -13.46
CA VAL A 624 -32.43 -25.70 -13.11
C VAL A 624 -33.23 -24.72 -13.95
N ALA A 625 -32.74 -23.48 -14.15
CA ALA A 625 -33.41 -22.48 -14.97
C ALA A 625 -33.49 -22.89 -16.45
N ILE A 626 -32.44 -23.53 -17.00
CA ILE A 626 -32.41 -24.05 -18.37
C ILE A 626 -33.39 -25.22 -18.53
N ASP A 627 -33.41 -26.16 -17.58
CA ASP A 627 -34.33 -27.30 -17.59
C ASP A 627 -35.80 -26.83 -17.58
N GLN A 628 -36.11 -25.75 -16.86
CA GLN A 628 -37.43 -25.10 -16.87
C GLN A 628 -37.73 -24.46 -18.23
N ALA A 629 -36.81 -23.64 -18.75
CA ALA A 629 -37.02 -22.86 -19.98
C ALA A 629 -37.22 -23.74 -21.23
N ARG A 630 -36.68 -24.95 -21.23
CA ARG A 630 -36.79 -25.87 -22.36
C ARG A 630 -38.12 -26.63 -22.41
N GLU A 631 -38.93 -26.66 -21.34
CA GLU A 631 -40.09 -27.56 -21.18
C GLU A 631 -39.78 -29.07 -21.45
N THR A 632 -38.50 -29.42 -21.64
CA THR A 632 -38.08 -30.75 -22.14
C THR A 632 -38.07 -31.83 -21.07
N LYS A 633 -38.22 -31.48 -19.80
CA LYS A 633 -38.29 -32.42 -18.68
C LYS A 633 -39.49 -32.07 -17.80
N PRO A 634 -40.40 -33.02 -17.50
CA PRO A 634 -41.46 -32.77 -16.52
C PRO A 634 -40.82 -32.40 -15.18
N THR A 635 -41.43 -31.46 -14.45
CA THR A 635 -41.01 -31.16 -13.08
C THR A 635 -40.90 -32.47 -12.31
N PRO A 636 -39.78 -32.73 -11.60
CA PRO A 636 -39.60 -34.00 -10.93
C PRO A 636 -40.79 -34.25 -9.99
N ASP A 637 -41.41 -35.43 -10.06
CA ASP A 637 -42.57 -35.83 -9.23
C ASP A 637 -42.17 -36.01 -7.74
N VAL A 638 -41.79 -34.90 -7.12
CA VAL A 638 -41.15 -34.81 -5.81
C VAL A 638 -41.67 -33.58 -5.08
N SER A 639 -42.19 -33.80 -3.85
CA SER A 639 -42.71 -32.70 -3.03
C SER A 639 -41.61 -31.74 -2.54
N ALA A 640 -41.97 -30.47 -2.30
CA ALA A 640 -41.07 -29.48 -1.68
C ALA A 640 -40.56 -29.91 -0.27
N ASN A 641 -41.31 -30.75 0.44
CA ASN A 641 -40.92 -31.32 1.72
C ASN A 641 -39.82 -32.37 1.55
N THR A 642 -39.92 -33.21 0.52
CA THR A 642 -38.89 -34.18 0.16
C THR A 642 -37.58 -33.49 -0.20
N LEU A 643 -37.62 -32.40 -0.99
CA LEU A 643 -36.42 -31.60 -1.31
C LEU A 643 -35.76 -31.00 -0.06
N SER A 644 -36.58 -30.46 0.85
CA SER A 644 -36.09 -29.89 2.12
C SER A 644 -35.44 -30.96 3.00
N TYR A 645 -35.98 -32.18 2.98
CA TYR A 645 -35.45 -33.33 3.68
C TYR A 645 -34.07 -33.75 3.14
N ILE A 646 -33.91 -33.90 1.82
CA ILE A 646 -32.62 -34.22 1.17
C ILE A 646 -31.58 -33.14 1.49
N ARG A 647 -31.97 -31.87 1.36
CA ARG A 647 -31.11 -30.72 1.68
C ARG A 647 -30.62 -30.79 3.12
N THR A 648 -31.46 -31.21 4.07
CA THR A 648 -31.05 -31.37 5.47
C THR A 648 -30.05 -32.50 5.65
N GLY A 649 -30.23 -33.62 4.94
CA GLY A 649 -29.30 -34.75 4.94
C GLY A 649 -27.90 -34.37 4.48
N ILE A 650 -27.79 -33.68 3.35
CA ILE A 650 -26.48 -33.29 2.81
C ILE A 650 -25.80 -32.19 3.65
N ILE A 651 -26.55 -31.24 4.21
CA ILE A 651 -26.01 -30.20 5.11
C ILE A 651 -25.40 -30.81 6.38
N ARG A 652 -26.02 -31.87 6.91
CA ARG A 652 -25.54 -32.54 8.14
C ARG A 652 -24.37 -33.49 7.89
N SER A 653 -24.07 -33.82 6.65
CA SER A 653 -22.99 -34.73 6.29
C SER A 653 -21.65 -33.99 6.25
N ARG A 654 -20.61 -34.58 6.84
CA ARG A 654 -19.25 -34.00 6.81
C ARG A 654 -18.43 -34.52 5.63
N LYS A 655 -18.65 -35.78 5.23
CA LYS A 655 -17.99 -36.41 4.09
C LYS A 655 -18.98 -37.17 3.20
N ALA A 656 -18.54 -37.51 1.99
CA ALA A 656 -19.29 -38.28 1.00
C ALA A 656 -19.91 -39.57 1.58
N GLU A 657 -19.14 -40.30 2.37
CA GLU A 657 -19.57 -41.54 3.01
C GLU A 657 -20.74 -41.34 3.99
N ASP A 658 -20.73 -40.25 4.76
CA ASP A 658 -21.82 -39.92 5.70
C ASP A 658 -23.12 -39.71 4.94
N PHE A 659 -23.05 -38.98 3.82
CA PHE A 659 -24.21 -38.72 2.99
C PHE A 659 -24.69 -40.00 2.29
N GLY A 660 -23.77 -40.83 1.79
CA GLY A 660 -24.09 -42.14 1.22
C GLY A 660 -24.77 -43.07 2.22
N LYS A 661 -24.30 -43.11 3.48
CA LYS A 661 -24.95 -43.85 4.58
C LYS A 661 -26.32 -43.25 4.90
N TRP A 662 -26.43 -41.92 4.98
CA TRP A 662 -27.70 -41.24 5.24
C TRP A 662 -28.75 -41.57 4.19
N LEU A 663 -28.37 -41.59 2.91
CA LEU A 663 -29.22 -42.05 1.81
C LEU A 663 -29.61 -43.52 2.03
N SER A 664 -28.64 -44.40 2.32
CA SER A 664 -28.82 -45.86 2.43
C SER A 664 -29.70 -46.32 3.59
N VAL A 665 -29.80 -45.57 4.69
CA VAL A 665 -30.64 -45.91 5.86
C VAL A 665 -32.14 -45.84 5.52
N LYS A 666 -32.54 -45.24 4.40
CA LYS A 666 -33.94 -45.01 4.03
C LYS A 666 -34.45 -45.89 2.87
N LYS A 667 -33.82 -47.06 2.67
CA LYS A 667 -34.08 -48.04 1.58
C LYS A 667 -35.53 -48.48 1.33
N ASN A 668 -36.46 -48.32 2.29
CA ASN A 668 -37.81 -48.90 2.22
C ASN A 668 -38.94 -47.90 1.86
N ALA A 669 -38.64 -46.73 1.29
CA ALA A 669 -39.66 -45.77 0.87
C ALA A 669 -39.59 -45.53 -0.65
N ASP A 670 -40.74 -45.42 -1.32
CA ASP A 670 -40.86 -44.97 -2.73
C ASP A 670 -40.11 -43.64 -2.95
N SER A 671 -40.04 -42.82 -1.90
CA SER A 671 -39.22 -41.62 -1.78
C SER A 671 -37.72 -41.84 -2.08
N TYR A 672 -37.14 -43.01 -1.78
CA TYR A 672 -35.70 -43.29 -1.98
C TYR A 672 -35.32 -43.38 -3.45
N GLN A 673 -36.12 -44.08 -4.26
CA GLN A 673 -35.93 -44.16 -5.72
C GLN A 673 -36.09 -42.78 -6.37
N ARG A 674 -37.05 -41.98 -5.89
CA ARG A 674 -37.25 -40.60 -6.33
C ARG A 674 -36.06 -39.68 -5.96
N ILE A 675 -35.47 -39.85 -4.77
CA ILE A 675 -34.28 -39.10 -4.32
C ILE A 675 -33.06 -39.45 -5.19
N ILE A 676 -32.85 -40.74 -5.48
CA ILE A 676 -31.76 -41.19 -6.34
C ILE A 676 -31.95 -40.65 -7.76
N HIS A 677 -33.14 -40.78 -8.33
CA HIS A 677 -33.44 -40.28 -9.68
C HIS A 677 -33.26 -38.74 -9.79
N LEU A 678 -33.60 -37.99 -8.74
CA LEU A 678 -33.43 -36.55 -8.70
C LEU A 678 -31.95 -36.12 -8.61
N LEU A 679 -31.15 -36.83 -7.81
CA LEU A 679 -29.74 -36.50 -7.62
C LEU A 679 -28.85 -37.05 -8.75
N PHE A 680 -29.28 -38.12 -9.42
CA PHE A 680 -28.43 -38.96 -10.27
C PHE A 680 -29.11 -39.33 -11.61
N GLU A 681 -29.53 -38.34 -12.39
CA GLU A 681 -30.32 -38.49 -13.65
C GLU A 681 -29.78 -39.54 -14.65
N ASP A 682 -28.45 -39.79 -14.66
CA ASP A 682 -27.77 -40.71 -15.58
C ASP A 682 -27.46 -42.10 -14.98
N ALA A 683 -27.80 -42.37 -13.72
CA ALA A 683 -27.37 -43.57 -13.01
C ALA A 683 -28.38 -44.73 -13.05
N ARG A 684 -29.03 -44.97 -14.20
CA ARG A 684 -30.10 -45.98 -14.34
C ARG A 684 -29.63 -47.43 -14.08
N ASP A 685 -28.33 -47.72 -14.19
CA ASP A 685 -27.78 -49.09 -14.11
C ASP A 685 -26.81 -49.35 -12.94
N ALA A 686 -26.55 -48.35 -12.07
CA ALA A 686 -25.56 -48.48 -11.01
C ALA A 686 -26.16 -49.09 -9.73
N HIS A 687 -25.64 -50.25 -9.31
CA HIS A 687 -26.17 -51.02 -8.18
C HIS A 687 -25.70 -50.51 -6.79
N ASN A 688 -24.83 -49.49 -6.74
CA ASN A 688 -24.25 -48.98 -5.50
C ASN A 688 -24.22 -47.44 -5.43
N VAL A 689 -24.93 -46.86 -4.45
CA VAL A 689 -25.02 -45.42 -4.18
C VAL A 689 -23.64 -44.77 -3.97
N SER A 690 -22.68 -45.46 -3.38
CA SER A 690 -21.35 -44.88 -3.14
C SER A 690 -20.60 -44.59 -4.44
N THR A 691 -20.71 -45.49 -5.43
CA THR A 691 -20.05 -45.36 -6.73
C THR A 691 -20.66 -44.21 -7.55
N ILE A 692 -21.99 -44.10 -7.54
CA ILE A 692 -22.72 -43.02 -8.22
C ILE A 692 -22.34 -41.66 -7.61
N LEU A 693 -22.32 -41.59 -6.28
CA LEU A 693 -22.02 -40.38 -5.53
C LEU A 693 -20.57 -39.92 -5.73
N SER A 694 -19.62 -40.84 -5.90
CA SER A 694 -18.24 -40.54 -6.27
C SER A 694 -18.14 -39.97 -7.70
N PHE A 695 -18.78 -40.62 -8.68
CA PHE A 695 -18.79 -40.17 -10.07
C PHE A 695 -19.41 -38.77 -10.24
N GLN A 696 -20.48 -38.49 -9.51
CA GLN A 696 -21.20 -37.21 -9.56
C GLN A 696 -20.42 -36.08 -8.88
N GLN A 697 -19.76 -36.37 -7.75
CA GLN A 697 -18.82 -35.44 -7.14
C GLN A 697 -17.74 -35.04 -8.13
N GLU A 698 -17.08 -36.02 -8.76
CA GLU A 698 -16.03 -35.76 -9.74
C GLU A 698 -16.53 -34.93 -10.92
N THR A 699 -17.70 -35.28 -11.47
CA THR A 699 -18.29 -34.59 -12.63
C THR A 699 -18.63 -33.14 -12.32
N ILE A 700 -19.30 -32.87 -11.19
CA ILE A 700 -19.72 -31.52 -10.80
C ILE A 700 -18.49 -30.64 -10.52
N VAL A 701 -17.52 -31.17 -9.78
CA VAL A 701 -16.33 -30.41 -9.42
C VAL A 701 -15.46 -30.14 -10.65
N LYS A 702 -15.21 -31.14 -11.53
CA LYS A 702 -14.44 -30.93 -12.77
C LYS A 702 -15.04 -29.88 -13.70
N LYS A 703 -16.37 -29.80 -13.80
CA LYS A 703 -17.07 -28.76 -14.58
C LYS A 703 -16.96 -27.36 -13.98
N SER A 704 -16.70 -27.28 -12.68
CA SER A 704 -16.57 -26.01 -11.94
C SER A 704 -15.12 -25.51 -11.89
N LEU A 705 -14.16 -26.34 -12.30
CA LEU A 705 -12.75 -25.98 -12.37
C LEU A 705 -12.44 -25.24 -13.67
N PRO A 706 -11.48 -24.29 -13.66
CA PRO A 706 -11.00 -23.64 -14.88
C PRO A 706 -10.28 -24.62 -15.81
N ASP A 707 -9.66 -25.66 -15.24
CA ASP A 707 -9.08 -26.79 -15.96
C ASP A 707 -9.36 -28.10 -15.19
N PRO A 708 -9.92 -29.15 -15.82
CA PRO A 708 -10.24 -30.42 -15.14
C PRO A 708 -9.05 -31.15 -14.51
N SER A 709 -7.82 -30.90 -14.97
CA SER A 709 -6.59 -31.50 -14.41
C SER A 709 -6.36 -31.07 -12.96
N LEU A 710 -6.80 -29.88 -12.57
CA LEU A 710 -6.68 -29.34 -11.21
C LEU A 710 -7.49 -30.12 -10.16
N PHE A 711 -8.34 -31.05 -10.59
CA PHE A 711 -9.08 -31.93 -9.69
C PHE A 711 -8.13 -32.70 -8.75
N GLN A 712 -6.94 -33.06 -9.21
CA GLN A 712 -5.92 -33.75 -8.41
C GLN A 712 -5.40 -32.91 -7.22
N CYS A 713 -5.56 -31.58 -7.27
CA CYS A 713 -5.13 -30.67 -6.22
C CYS A 713 -6.11 -30.60 -5.03
N LEU A 714 -7.33 -31.11 -5.20
CA LEU A 714 -8.40 -31.05 -4.21
C LEU A 714 -8.36 -32.26 -3.28
N SER A 715 -8.53 -32.04 -1.99
CA SER A 715 -8.75 -33.13 -1.05
C SER A 715 -10.18 -33.67 -1.14
N ASP A 716 -10.44 -34.87 -0.62
CA ASP A 716 -11.81 -35.42 -0.52
C ASP A 716 -12.77 -34.48 0.22
N GLU A 717 -12.26 -33.72 1.20
CA GLU A 717 -13.03 -32.72 1.94
C GLU A 717 -13.37 -31.51 1.06
N ASP A 718 -12.43 -31.03 0.25
CA ASP A 718 -12.67 -29.95 -0.73
C ASP A 718 -13.69 -30.37 -1.79
N ILE A 719 -13.53 -31.59 -2.33
CA ILE A 719 -14.43 -32.17 -3.34
C ILE A 719 -15.85 -32.26 -2.78
N PHE A 720 -16.01 -32.83 -1.58
CA PHE A 720 -17.32 -32.97 -0.96
C PHE A 720 -17.92 -31.62 -0.57
N ARG A 721 -17.10 -30.65 -0.15
CA ARG A 721 -17.53 -29.28 0.16
C ARG A 721 -18.17 -28.62 -1.05
N VAL A 722 -17.49 -28.62 -2.20
CA VAL A 722 -18.00 -28.03 -3.45
C VAL A 722 -19.26 -28.76 -3.91
N TYR A 723 -19.23 -30.09 -3.93
CA TYR A 723 -20.39 -30.91 -4.30
C TYR A 723 -21.61 -30.63 -3.41
N ARG A 724 -21.41 -30.53 -2.09
CA ARG A 724 -22.48 -30.21 -1.13
C ARG A 724 -23.10 -28.85 -1.44
N ALA A 725 -22.28 -27.83 -1.68
CA ALA A 725 -22.76 -26.49 -1.97
C ALA A 725 -23.59 -26.44 -3.26
N ALA A 726 -23.08 -27.03 -4.35
CA ALA A 726 -23.78 -27.13 -5.63
C ALA A 726 -25.12 -27.88 -5.49
N THR A 727 -25.11 -29.03 -4.80
CA THR A 727 -26.32 -29.84 -4.59
C THR A 727 -27.36 -29.08 -3.75
N VAL A 728 -26.93 -28.39 -2.68
CA VAL A 728 -27.82 -27.55 -1.87
C VAL A 728 -28.42 -26.42 -2.69
N ALA A 729 -27.63 -25.77 -3.55
CA ALA A 729 -28.11 -24.72 -4.44
C ALA A 729 -29.15 -25.25 -5.44
N ARG A 730 -28.87 -26.38 -6.10
CA ARG A 730 -29.78 -27.06 -7.02
C ARG A 730 -31.12 -27.40 -6.35
N LEU A 731 -31.08 -28.03 -5.18
CA LEU A 731 -32.28 -28.40 -4.41
C LEU A 731 -33.09 -27.18 -3.97
N THR A 732 -32.42 -26.07 -3.66
CA THR A 732 -33.09 -24.82 -3.26
C THR A 732 -33.81 -24.20 -4.45
N ALA A 733 -33.15 -24.11 -5.62
CA ALA A 733 -33.75 -23.59 -6.85
C ALA A 733 -34.95 -24.44 -7.31
N LEU A 734 -34.82 -25.78 -7.30
CA LEU A 734 -35.92 -26.69 -7.63
C LEU A 734 -37.12 -26.51 -6.69
N ARG A 735 -36.87 -26.32 -5.39
CA ARG A 735 -37.94 -26.09 -4.41
C ARG A 735 -38.68 -24.78 -4.66
N GLU A 736 -37.95 -23.72 -5.02
CA GLU A 736 -38.53 -22.42 -5.35
C GLU A 736 -39.39 -22.51 -6.62
N SER A 737 -38.93 -23.23 -7.65
CA SER A 737 -39.70 -23.54 -8.86
C SER A 737 -41.07 -24.17 -8.56
N ILE A 738 -41.06 -25.26 -7.80
CA ILE A 738 -42.29 -26.02 -7.48
C ILE A 738 -43.27 -25.15 -6.69
N ARG A 739 -42.76 -24.25 -5.84
CA ARG A 739 -43.60 -23.29 -5.11
C ARG A 739 -44.25 -22.27 -6.04
N MET A 740 -43.52 -21.77 -7.04
CA MET A 740 -44.07 -20.81 -8.02
C MET A 740 -45.12 -21.48 -8.91
N GLU A 741 -44.85 -22.67 -9.46
CA GLU A 741 -45.82 -23.43 -10.27
C GLU A 741 -47.11 -23.74 -9.51
N ASN A 742 -47.01 -24.14 -8.23
CA ASN A 742 -48.19 -24.41 -7.41
C ASN A 742 -48.99 -23.13 -7.12
N ASN A 743 -48.34 -21.99 -6.91
CA ASN A 743 -49.02 -20.71 -6.74
C ASN A 743 -49.72 -20.25 -8.02
N ASP A 744 -49.10 -20.45 -9.19
CA ASP A 744 -49.71 -20.12 -10.48
C ASP A 744 -50.89 -21.03 -10.82
N LYS A 745 -50.80 -22.34 -10.49
CA LYS A 745 -51.94 -23.27 -10.60
C LYS A 745 -53.10 -22.85 -9.68
N VAL A 746 -52.83 -22.48 -8.42
CA VAL A 746 -53.86 -21.99 -7.50
C VAL A 746 -54.53 -20.72 -8.05
N ARG A 747 -53.74 -19.76 -8.56
CA ARG A 747 -54.27 -18.54 -9.20
C ARG A 747 -55.10 -18.83 -10.45
N GLN A 748 -54.69 -19.78 -11.31
CA GLN A 748 -55.47 -20.17 -12.49
C GLN A 748 -56.75 -20.92 -12.13
N THR A 749 -56.80 -21.60 -10.98
CA THR A 749 -58.00 -22.28 -10.48
C THR A 749 -58.99 -21.28 -9.85
N GLU A 750 -58.49 -20.21 -9.23
CA GLU A 750 -59.30 -19.10 -8.69
C GLU A 750 -59.83 -18.12 -9.76
N VAL A 751 -59.21 -18.08 -10.95
CA VAL A 751 -59.66 -17.24 -12.08
C VAL A 751 -60.65 -17.97 -13.00
N ASN A 752 -60.66 -19.32 -12.99
CA ASN A 752 -61.55 -20.16 -13.80
C ASN A 752 -62.72 -20.78 -13.01
N GLY A 753 -62.84 -20.49 -11.72
CA GLY A 753 -64.01 -20.82 -10.88
C GLY A 753 -64.73 -19.56 -10.46
#